data_AF-A0A812Y344-F1
#
_entry.id   AF-A0A812Y344-F1
#
_cell.length_a   1.000
_cell.length_b   1.000
_cell.length_c   1.000
_cell.angle_alpha   90.00
_cell.angle_beta   90.00
_cell.angle_gamma   90.00
#
_symmetry.space_group_name_H-M   'P 1'
#
loop_
_entity.id
_entity.type
_entity.pdbx_description
1 polymer ?
#
loop_
_entity_poly.entity_id
_entity_poly.type
_entity_poly.pdbx_seq_one_letter_code
_entity_poly.pdbx_strand_id
1 'polypeptide(L)'
;MIWYQIFPERFANANPGNDPIQRISSLSRWNHPFDEPTIEEIERQWFLHQGEPGLFRFSPHAQGGMIANVITQRRYGGDLQGVLQHLDQLVELGVDGIYICPIFTSTSLHKYDAADHRHIDPTLAHPGSVDLSHQPRLGDPSDESTWEWTQADRWFIEVFIPAVHERGLKLMLDGVWNHVGVDHWAFRDVRINGESSAFADWFDVRFNDVGELIWWKSWNGENGRLPVFLQTETGDLAPGPKAHMMAVTRRWMDPNGDGDPSDGIDGWRLDVANEIGRPFWKDWRSLVKDLNPDALIVGEIWHDAREYFDGRAFDSQMNYPAAYPVADWLSIGHMKGDTRSLAARLTEVYTHDPETDACQLNLLASHDTERIVSLMHNDHQRSFDNGSHPWQNTATYDRNAASDDALIRSLVAYMLMIANPGSLMIYNGDEFAMTGADDPDDRRPIPEEYWNTTNLDPKRTWYHTKLREILELNKDPALHPFLTNGSARWVPSLDARGIRVLRTINGQTLGIDIGPADTQWQSRSGTLASTPIEIRLNLGKTDWNVRIQIRIDCASEHIAFLIRTAIAQPTIDGIYDPGTESGFYSDVIWVQNNATGFGDNSAGLFEGGDFGNPEVVDTGVEIKIPLASLGLSGTETIRLAGWVNSGDRTFKSNQIIGDLPIDTGNLGGAQDFNDAPFDMTTQHIEIDLSTVPSTGATVDGSLGADSWSQEFLQGNYTGFGDETDGTEDGSGPNGGGSEIDGIYITKDATNLYIFVAGNLENNGNGLDLYIDTGAGGDSTLGSGSGDGGFIISGQNGLDFDSGFDADYVFSVDAWNDDMDDGTTPNVPRAFFGPIDMDIDDLGSLAGYGAANAGSLSGGVMMAIDNSNTQGVIGTQSESTPVSPDANWAYGSELDNCRVYIDESNAKLYVFIGGNIQNNYNKFNMFFDVAPGGQNVLLDTNVDISFNGLNGMSNITFDSDFEPDYWINVNNGVDGGSGDLNNFADCATLRTNGANIDPDFGVITDYGAFFGGEVGATPIMDFSGPRVDIQDGALGSLFTNYAPRITALDPFDPIPGLVQISIDNSNVAGVTDTTADSAAAAAVNTGIELCIDLDELGWDGSQDLKMGGWIANDGFWFISNQVLGGIPDNSENIGNRDSDEDGTNDLDFNMIAGNQYINLTNPDVGNPCPPDFTGEGDLNFLDVSAFLAAFASMDPAADFTGEGSFNFLDVSAFLSAFAAGCP
;
A
#
# COMPACT_ATOMS: atom_id res chain seq x y z
N MET A 1 -15.89 19.38 14.81
CA MET A 1 -16.16 20.58 15.65
C MET A 1 -15.20 21.69 15.25
N ILE A 2 -15.44 22.94 15.64
CA ILE A 2 -14.45 24.03 15.56
C ILE A 2 -13.96 24.36 16.97
N TRP A 3 -12.68 24.17 17.22
CA TRP A 3 -12.00 24.52 18.46
C TRP A 3 -11.38 25.92 18.36
N TYR A 4 -11.30 26.60 19.50
CA TYR A 4 -10.63 27.88 19.62
C TYR A 4 -9.63 27.82 20.77
N GLN A 5 -8.34 27.93 20.44
CA GLN A 5 -7.25 27.92 21.42
C GLN A 5 -7.12 29.30 22.06
N ILE A 6 -7.17 29.34 23.38
CA ILE A 6 -7.09 30.56 24.19
C ILE A 6 -5.81 30.54 25.01
N PHE A 7 -5.00 31.58 24.83
CA PHE A 7 -3.94 31.93 25.77
C PHE A 7 -4.44 32.97 26.79
N PRO A 8 -4.84 32.58 28.02
CA PRO A 8 -5.67 33.43 28.90
C PRO A 8 -5.03 34.78 29.23
N GLU A 9 -3.73 34.77 29.51
CA GLU A 9 -2.96 35.96 29.91
C GLU A 9 -2.96 37.08 28.85
N ARG A 10 -3.35 36.75 27.61
CA ARG A 10 -3.26 37.60 26.41
C ARG A 10 -4.61 37.77 25.71
N PHE A 11 -5.68 37.16 26.22
CA PHE A 11 -6.98 37.14 25.58
C PHE A 11 -7.81 38.40 25.84
N ALA A 12 -8.14 38.67 27.11
CA ALA A 12 -8.81 39.88 27.57
C ALA A 12 -8.60 40.06 29.08
N ASN A 13 -8.41 41.29 29.55
CA ASN A 13 -8.37 41.63 30.98
C ASN A 13 -9.71 42.24 31.39
N ALA A 14 -10.45 41.52 32.22
CA ALA A 14 -11.76 41.96 32.71
C ALA A 14 -11.81 42.14 34.23
N ASN A 15 -10.80 41.67 34.95
CA ASN A 15 -10.66 41.88 36.39
C ASN A 15 -9.25 42.40 36.74
N PRO A 16 -9.01 43.72 36.63
CA PRO A 16 -7.75 44.32 37.05
C PRO A 16 -7.38 44.11 38.53
N GLY A 17 -8.33 43.63 39.35
CA GLY A 17 -8.08 43.29 40.75
C GLY A 17 -7.22 42.03 40.92
N ASN A 18 -7.21 41.12 39.93
CA ASN A 18 -6.42 39.90 39.96
C ASN A 18 -5.12 39.98 39.15
N ASP A 19 -4.84 41.13 38.53
CA ASP A 19 -3.61 41.39 37.78
C ASP A 19 -2.35 40.98 38.58
N PRO A 20 -1.31 40.43 37.91
CA PRO A 20 -0.09 39.98 38.56
C PRO A 20 0.77 41.18 39.02
N ILE A 21 0.53 41.69 40.24
CA ILE A 21 1.19 42.90 40.81
C ILE A 21 2.54 42.58 41.55
N GLN A 22 3.15 41.40 41.38
CA GLN A 22 4.34 41.02 42.18
C GLN A 22 5.70 41.45 41.61
N ARG A 23 6.71 41.50 42.52
CA ARG A 23 8.13 41.91 42.32
C ARG A 23 8.78 41.41 41.03
N ILE A 24 8.42 40.24 40.52
CA ILE A 24 9.02 39.55 39.37
C ILE A 24 8.40 39.85 37.99
N SER A 25 7.20 40.45 37.91
CA SER A 25 6.50 40.72 36.64
C SER A 25 6.41 42.21 36.31
N SER A 26 6.81 42.62 35.10
CA SER A 26 6.41 43.92 34.56
C SER A 26 5.00 43.81 34.00
N LEU A 27 4.00 44.19 34.82
CA LEU A 27 2.67 44.44 34.31
C LEU A 27 2.74 45.60 33.31
N SER A 28 2.53 45.27 32.04
CA SER A 28 2.45 46.20 30.94
C SER A 28 1.01 46.67 30.76
N ARG A 29 0.84 47.84 30.14
CA ARG A 29 -0.48 48.25 29.68
C ARG A 29 -0.91 47.34 28.53
N TRP A 30 -2.21 47.03 28.48
CA TRP A 30 -2.81 46.16 27.45
C TRP A 30 -2.38 46.55 26.02
N ASN A 31 -2.52 47.83 25.66
CA ASN A 31 -2.20 48.34 24.31
C ASN A 31 -0.74 48.82 24.15
N HIS A 32 0.20 48.39 25.00
CA HIS A 32 1.61 48.76 24.86
C HIS A 32 2.25 48.00 23.69
N PRO A 33 3.07 48.64 22.82
CA PRO A 33 3.83 47.95 21.78
C PRO A 33 4.62 46.77 22.37
N PHE A 34 4.47 45.59 21.75
CA PHE A 34 5.00 44.34 22.28
C PHE A 34 6.53 44.31 22.27
N ASP A 35 7.16 44.91 21.26
CA ASP A 35 8.60 44.85 21.05
C ASP A 35 9.41 46.03 21.60
N GLU A 36 8.74 47.01 22.19
CA GLU A 36 9.40 48.17 22.79
C GLU A 36 9.40 48.04 24.32
N PRO A 37 10.46 47.52 24.96
CA PRO A 37 10.56 47.57 26.42
C PRO A 37 10.85 48.97 26.91
N THR A 38 10.14 49.40 27.94
CA THR A 38 10.43 50.67 28.63
C THR A 38 11.73 50.55 29.45
N ILE A 39 12.38 51.67 29.71
CA ILE A 39 13.59 51.72 30.56
C ILE A 39 13.29 51.13 31.96
N GLU A 40 12.10 51.36 32.50
CA GLU A 40 11.68 50.83 33.80
C GLU A 40 11.57 49.29 33.80
N GLU A 41 11.02 48.71 32.73
CA GLU A 41 10.96 47.25 32.57
C GLU A 41 12.35 46.62 32.46
N ILE A 42 13.23 47.24 31.68
CA ILE A 42 14.63 46.84 31.54
C ILE A 42 15.34 46.90 32.88
N GLU A 43 15.29 48.04 33.58
CA GLU A 43 15.92 48.22 34.89
C GLU A 43 15.39 47.22 35.92
N ARG A 44 14.08 46.96 35.94
CA ARG A 44 13.47 45.98 36.85
C ARG A 44 14.00 44.58 36.62
N GLN A 45 14.07 44.13 35.37
CA GLN A 45 14.61 42.82 35.01
C GLN A 45 16.11 42.72 35.34
N TRP A 46 16.88 43.79 35.11
CA TRP A 46 18.28 43.87 35.53
C TRP A 46 18.46 43.65 37.03
N PHE A 47 17.66 44.35 37.86
CA PHE A 47 17.77 44.28 39.32
C PHE A 47 17.27 42.95 39.89
N LEU A 48 16.26 42.34 39.29
CA LEU A 48 15.82 40.98 39.64
C LEU A 48 16.96 39.96 39.44
N HIS A 49 17.74 40.10 38.37
CA HIS A 49 18.79 39.13 38.02
C HIS A 49 20.12 39.32 38.76
N GLN A 50 20.36 40.48 39.41
CA GLN A 50 21.53 40.65 40.30
C GLN A 50 21.43 39.86 41.61
N GLY A 51 20.21 39.48 42.04
CA GLY A 51 19.97 38.72 43.27
C GLY A 51 20.20 37.21 43.16
N GLU A 52 20.18 36.66 41.94
CA GLU A 52 20.24 35.21 41.69
C GLU A 52 21.17 34.85 40.51
N PRO A 53 22.51 34.97 40.67
CA PRO A 53 23.47 34.78 39.58
C PRO A 53 23.51 33.36 38.98
N GLY A 54 22.97 32.35 39.67
CA GLY A 54 22.84 30.98 39.15
C GLY A 54 21.78 30.82 38.05
N LEU A 55 20.87 31.79 37.91
CA LEU A 55 19.86 31.83 36.85
C LEU A 55 20.40 32.43 35.54
N PHE A 56 21.68 32.84 35.51
CA PHE A 56 22.35 33.39 34.34
C PHE A 56 23.08 32.30 33.55
N ARG A 57 22.38 31.24 33.12
CA ARG A 57 22.85 30.49 31.95
C ARG A 57 22.31 31.21 30.72
N PHE A 58 23.21 31.86 30.01
CA PHE A 58 23.02 32.21 28.61
C PHE A 58 22.49 30.95 27.91
N SER A 59 21.21 30.89 27.61
CA SER A 59 20.69 29.85 26.72
C SER A 59 21.27 30.16 25.35
N PRO A 60 21.99 29.24 24.70
CA PRO A 60 22.49 29.44 23.34
C PRO A 60 21.37 29.78 22.33
N HIS A 61 20.12 29.44 22.67
CA HIS A 61 18.92 29.71 21.87
C HIS A 61 18.31 31.11 22.12
N ALA A 62 18.64 31.79 23.22
CA ALA A 62 18.18 33.15 23.52
C ALA A 62 19.01 34.20 22.74
N GLN A 63 18.93 34.14 21.42
CA GLN A 63 19.32 35.26 20.57
C GLN A 63 18.44 36.45 20.98
N GLY A 64 18.99 37.65 21.22
CA GLY A 64 18.19 38.84 21.60
C GLY A 64 18.51 39.47 22.97
N GLY A 65 19.25 38.79 23.85
CA GLY A 65 19.81 39.37 25.06
C GLY A 65 18.78 39.90 26.06
N MET A 66 19.06 41.03 26.72
CA MET A 66 18.25 41.55 27.81
C MET A 66 16.81 41.92 27.39
N ILE A 67 16.62 42.40 26.15
CA ILE A 67 15.31 42.78 25.61
C ILE A 67 14.41 41.55 25.46
N ALA A 68 14.95 40.45 24.94
CA ALA A 68 14.24 39.18 24.85
C ALA A 68 13.73 38.69 26.21
N ASN A 69 14.56 38.81 27.26
CA ASN A 69 14.17 38.44 28.62
C ASN A 69 13.04 39.31 29.18
N VAL A 70 13.03 40.63 28.91
CA VAL A 70 11.92 41.50 29.34
C VAL A 70 10.61 41.07 28.69
N ILE A 71 10.64 40.85 27.38
CA ILE A 71 9.43 40.58 26.60
C ILE A 71 8.85 39.19 26.94
N THR A 72 9.70 38.18 27.06
CA THR A 72 9.31 36.80 27.43
C THR A 72 8.66 36.74 28.83
N GLN A 73 8.95 37.69 29.72
CA GLN A 73 8.39 37.72 31.08
C GLN A 73 7.25 38.74 31.26
N ARG A 74 6.89 39.49 30.21
CA ARG A 74 5.90 40.55 30.29
C ARG A 74 4.50 40.00 30.59
N ARG A 75 3.76 40.70 31.45
CA ARG A 75 2.37 40.39 31.79
C ARG A 75 1.43 41.50 31.33
N TYR A 76 0.21 41.14 30.99
CA TYR A 76 -0.87 42.03 30.56
C TYR A 76 -2.13 41.88 31.44
N GLY A 77 -2.23 40.80 32.23
CA GLY A 77 -3.34 40.59 33.17
C GLY A 77 -4.59 39.99 32.52
N GLY A 78 -4.43 39.27 31.40
CA GLY A 78 -5.56 38.56 30.82
C GLY A 78 -6.05 37.45 31.75
N ASP A 79 -7.36 37.24 31.79
CA ASP A 79 -8.01 36.40 32.79
C ASP A 79 -9.24 35.66 32.22
N LEU A 80 -9.74 34.65 32.95
CA LEU A 80 -10.91 33.86 32.54
C LEU A 80 -12.21 34.67 32.64
N GLN A 81 -12.25 35.77 33.40
CA GLN A 81 -13.40 36.67 33.39
C GLN A 81 -13.49 37.43 32.05
N GLY A 82 -12.35 37.70 31.41
CA GLY A 82 -12.26 38.26 30.06
C GLY A 82 -12.67 37.24 29.01
N VAL A 83 -12.24 35.98 29.17
CA VAL A 83 -12.76 34.86 28.36
C VAL A 83 -14.29 34.78 28.46
N LEU A 84 -14.82 34.80 29.69
CA LEU A 84 -16.27 34.78 29.95
C LEU A 84 -17.03 35.94 29.27
N GLN A 85 -16.44 37.14 29.22
CA GLN A 85 -17.06 38.29 28.57
C GLN A 85 -17.13 38.18 27.04
N HIS A 86 -16.32 37.31 26.44
CA HIS A 86 -16.24 37.16 24.99
C HIS A 86 -16.72 35.80 24.46
N LEU A 87 -17.27 34.93 25.31
CA LEU A 87 -17.85 33.66 24.86
C LEU A 87 -18.96 33.86 23.82
N ASP A 88 -19.78 34.91 23.95
CA ASP A 88 -20.83 35.21 22.98
C ASP A 88 -20.24 35.53 21.59
N GLN A 89 -19.12 36.25 21.53
CA GLN A 89 -18.40 36.52 20.30
C GLN A 89 -17.78 35.25 19.69
N LEU A 90 -17.30 34.32 20.52
CA LEU A 90 -16.79 33.03 20.04
C LEU A 90 -17.92 32.15 19.46
N VAL A 91 -19.08 32.13 20.11
CA VAL A 91 -20.29 31.48 19.59
C VAL A 91 -20.72 32.13 18.26
N GLU A 92 -20.72 33.47 18.19
CA GLU A 92 -21.03 34.21 16.97
C GLU A 92 -20.03 33.95 15.83
N LEU A 93 -18.77 33.64 16.16
CA LEU A 93 -17.75 33.21 15.20
C LEU A 93 -18.00 31.80 14.65
N GLY A 94 -18.77 30.97 15.35
CA GLY A 94 -19.08 29.58 14.98
C GLY A 94 -18.27 28.52 15.72
N VAL A 95 -17.63 28.87 16.84
CA VAL A 95 -16.85 27.94 17.67
C VAL A 95 -17.77 26.96 18.41
N ASP A 96 -17.35 25.69 18.51
CA ASP A 96 -18.05 24.61 19.25
C ASP A 96 -17.35 24.25 20.57
N GLY A 97 -16.06 24.58 20.71
CA GLY A 97 -15.29 24.27 21.91
C GLY A 97 -14.10 25.19 22.07
N ILE A 98 -13.68 25.37 23.32
CA ILE A 98 -12.49 26.15 23.67
C ILE A 98 -11.45 25.23 24.28
N TYR A 99 -10.21 25.37 23.81
CA TYR A 99 -9.02 24.79 24.42
C TYR A 99 -8.28 25.91 25.13
N ILE A 100 -8.13 25.80 26.45
CA ILE A 100 -7.43 26.80 27.25
C ILE A 100 -6.03 26.28 27.58
N CYS A 101 -5.00 27.04 27.17
CA CYS A 101 -3.61 26.83 27.60
C CYS A 101 -3.52 26.75 29.15
N PRO A 102 -2.42 26.26 29.73
CA PRO A 102 -2.39 25.90 31.15
C PRO A 102 -2.90 27.02 32.08
N ILE A 103 -3.82 26.66 32.99
CA ILE A 103 -4.46 27.60 33.93
C ILE A 103 -4.14 27.30 35.39
N PHE A 104 -3.44 26.21 35.67
CA PHE A 104 -3.06 25.85 37.03
C PHE A 104 -2.06 26.83 37.61
N THR A 105 -2.02 26.88 38.95
CA THR A 105 -1.20 27.83 39.70
C THR A 105 0.25 27.76 39.26
N SER A 106 0.80 28.87 38.78
CA SER A 106 2.18 28.95 38.31
C SER A 106 2.73 30.38 38.48
N THR A 107 4.06 30.49 38.57
CA THR A 107 4.73 31.80 38.60
C THR A 107 4.87 32.44 37.21
N SER A 108 4.87 31.65 36.13
CA SER A 108 5.03 32.15 34.76
C SER A 108 3.70 32.64 34.14
N LEU A 109 3.78 33.20 32.93
CA LEU A 109 2.59 33.59 32.15
C LEU A 109 2.00 32.41 31.41
N HIS A 110 2.86 31.48 30.98
CA HIS A 110 2.50 30.35 30.13
C HIS A 110 2.02 29.16 30.95
N LYS A 111 2.37 29.13 32.24
CA LYS A 111 1.88 28.20 33.25
C LYS A 111 2.21 26.71 33.06
N TYR A 112 2.97 26.36 32.03
CA TYR A 112 3.65 25.06 31.90
C TYR A 112 4.55 24.66 33.07
N ASP A 113 5.06 25.63 33.83
CA ASP A 113 5.79 25.42 35.09
C ASP A 113 4.83 25.35 36.29
N ALA A 114 3.85 24.44 36.25
CA ALA A 114 2.84 24.29 37.30
C ALA A 114 3.48 24.16 38.70
N ALA A 115 3.07 25.05 39.61
CA ALA A 115 3.43 24.98 41.03
C ALA A 115 2.42 24.12 41.82
N ASP A 116 1.18 24.06 41.35
CA ASP A 116 0.12 23.22 41.95
C ASP A 116 -1.03 22.97 40.95
N HIS A 117 -1.15 21.74 40.44
CA HIS A 117 -2.22 21.36 39.51
C HIS A 117 -3.61 21.24 40.16
N ARG A 118 -3.68 21.30 41.49
CA ARG A 118 -4.96 21.19 42.22
C ARG A 118 -5.76 22.48 42.22
N HIS A 119 -5.13 23.61 41.87
CA HIS A 119 -5.69 24.94 42.02
C HIS A 119 -5.53 25.77 40.74
N ILE A 120 -6.61 26.44 40.32
CA ILE A 120 -6.55 27.43 39.25
C ILE A 120 -5.74 28.63 39.73
N ASP A 121 -4.90 29.16 38.85
CA ASP A 121 -4.10 30.33 39.17
C ASP A 121 -5.01 31.51 39.54
N PRO A 122 -4.83 32.11 40.72
CA PRO A 122 -5.72 33.19 41.13
C PRO A 122 -5.54 34.46 40.31
N THR A 123 -4.46 34.63 39.55
CA THR A 123 -4.34 35.73 38.58
C THR A 123 -5.21 35.55 37.34
N LEU A 124 -5.81 34.37 37.15
CA LEU A 124 -6.70 34.09 36.02
C LEU A 124 -8.18 34.01 36.42
N ALA A 125 -8.50 33.47 37.60
CA ALA A 125 -9.87 33.09 37.93
C ALA A 125 -10.43 33.69 39.22
N HIS A 126 -9.62 34.42 40.00
CA HIS A 126 -10.14 34.99 41.25
C HIS A 126 -11.18 36.09 40.94
N PRO A 127 -12.41 36.04 41.49
CA PRO A 127 -13.50 36.97 41.13
C PRO A 127 -13.37 38.39 41.72
N GLY A 128 -12.36 38.62 42.56
CA GLY A 128 -12.05 39.91 43.16
C GLY A 128 -10.55 40.15 43.22
N SER A 129 -10.07 40.93 44.19
CA SER A 129 -8.62 41.16 44.34
C SER A 129 -7.91 39.97 44.97
N VAL A 130 -6.76 39.56 44.43
CA VAL A 130 -5.89 38.55 45.03
C VAL A 130 -4.68 39.20 45.72
N ASP A 131 -4.37 38.77 46.94
CA ASP A 131 -3.08 39.07 47.58
C ASP A 131 -2.10 37.93 47.29
N LEU A 132 -1.27 38.11 46.27
CA LEU A 132 -0.25 37.11 45.91
C LEU A 132 0.87 36.99 46.95
N SER A 133 0.99 37.93 47.91
CA SER A 133 2.09 37.94 48.90
C SER A 133 1.99 36.80 49.93
N HIS A 134 0.85 36.11 49.96
CA HIS A 134 0.61 34.88 50.71
C HIS A 134 -0.26 33.93 49.90
N GLN A 135 0.34 32.86 49.38
CA GLN A 135 -0.38 31.70 48.86
C GLN A 135 -0.48 30.67 50.01
N PRO A 136 -1.63 30.57 50.72
CA PRO A 136 -1.77 29.59 51.78
C PRO A 136 -1.69 28.18 51.20
N ARG A 137 -0.90 27.28 51.80
CA ARG A 137 -1.00 25.84 51.52
C ARG A 137 -2.34 25.35 52.07
N LEU A 138 -3.29 25.06 51.19
CA LEU A 138 -4.59 24.50 51.54
C LEU A 138 -4.49 22.98 51.56
N GLY A 139 -4.62 22.41 52.76
CA GLY A 139 -4.46 20.97 52.98
C GLY A 139 -3.02 20.47 52.79
N ASP A 140 -2.86 19.14 52.91
CA ASP A 140 -1.64 18.44 52.51
C ASP A 140 -1.73 18.11 51.00
N PRO A 141 -0.85 18.66 50.16
CA PRO A 141 -0.91 18.43 48.72
C PRO A 141 -0.67 16.97 48.31
N SER A 142 -0.08 16.15 49.19
CA SER A 142 0.13 14.72 48.96
C SER A 142 -1.05 13.84 49.36
N ASP A 143 -2.06 14.39 50.04
CA ASP A 143 -3.25 13.66 50.51
C ASP A 143 -4.54 14.29 49.95
N GLU A 144 -5.09 13.64 48.92
CA GLU A 144 -6.33 14.01 48.21
C GLU A 144 -7.51 14.28 49.17
N SER A 145 -7.58 13.57 50.30
CA SER A 145 -8.69 13.71 51.25
C SER A 145 -8.68 15.04 52.02
N THR A 146 -7.58 15.78 51.95
CA THR A 146 -7.40 17.06 52.64
C THR A 146 -7.53 18.27 51.71
N TRP A 147 -7.74 18.06 50.41
CA TRP A 147 -7.77 19.13 49.43
C TRP A 147 -9.01 20.00 49.59
N GLU A 148 -8.81 21.32 49.56
CA GLU A 148 -9.89 22.30 49.64
C GLU A 148 -10.03 23.04 48.30
N TRP A 149 -11.21 23.56 48.00
CA TRP A 149 -11.42 24.43 46.84
C TRP A 149 -11.07 25.88 47.20
N THR A 150 -10.14 26.50 46.46
CA THR A 150 -9.86 27.94 46.57
C THR A 150 -11.03 28.77 46.04
N GLN A 151 -11.01 30.09 46.26
CA GLN A 151 -11.99 30.98 45.62
C GLN A 151 -11.89 30.98 44.09
N ALA A 152 -10.67 30.84 43.55
CA ALA A 152 -10.44 30.76 42.11
C ALA A 152 -11.01 29.44 41.54
N ASP A 153 -10.76 28.32 42.23
CA ASP A 153 -11.28 27.02 41.82
C ASP A 153 -12.81 27.00 41.84
N ARG A 154 -13.42 27.51 42.92
CA ARG A 154 -14.88 27.61 43.03
C ARG A 154 -15.48 28.46 41.93
N TRP A 155 -14.88 29.61 41.65
CA TRP A 155 -15.37 30.45 40.57
C TRP A 155 -15.26 29.74 39.22
N PHE A 156 -14.18 28.99 38.98
CA PHE A 156 -14.03 28.21 37.76
C PHE A 156 -15.12 27.15 37.61
N ILE A 157 -15.31 26.29 38.61
CA ILE A 157 -16.29 25.18 38.54
C ILE A 157 -17.75 25.65 38.68
N GLU A 158 -18.03 26.66 39.50
CA GLU A 158 -19.41 27.11 39.80
C GLU A 158 -19.90 28.21 38.85
N VAL A 159 -19.01 28.88 38.11
CA VAL A 159 -19.36 30.01 37.22
C VAL A 159 -18.83 29.82 35.81
N PHE A 160 -17.54 29.55 35.63
CA PHE A 160 -16.94 29.52 34.30
C PHE A 160 -17.38 28.29 33.49
N ILE A 161 -17.24 27.08 34.03
CA ILE A 161 -17.65 25.84 33.35
C ILE A 161 -19.15 25.89 32.96
N PRO A 162 -20.08 26.20 33.88
CA PRO A 162 -21.49 26.32 33.53
C PRO A 162 -21.76 27.35 32.44
N ALA A 163 -21.08 28.51 32.46
CA ALA A 163 -21.28 29.55 31.45
C ALA A 163 -20.77 29.15 30.06
N VAL A 164 -19.74 28.30 29.99
CA VAL A 164 -19.26 27.70 28.73
C VAL A 164 -20.29 26.68 28.22
N HIS A 165 -20.74 25.77 29.07
CA HIS A 165 -21.71 24.74 28.70
C HIS A 165 -23.11 25.28 28.37
N GLU A 166 -23.58 26.33 29.05
CA GLU A 166 -24.85 27.01 28.76
C GLU A 166 -24.90 27.57 27.32
N ARG A 167 -23.73 27.82 26.71
CA ARG A 167 -23.58 28.28 25.33
C ARG A 167 -23.40 27.13 24.34
N GLY A 168 -23.43 25.89 24.79
CA GLY A 168 -23.17 24.70 23.98
C GLY A 168 -21.71 24.50 23.63
N LEU A 169 -20.79 25.23 24.27
CA LEU A 169 -19.35 25.08 24.05
C LEU A 169 -18.79 23.93 24.89
N LYS A 170 -17.84 23.17 24.32
CA LYS A 170 -17.02 22.20 25.04
C LYS A 170 -15.76 22.85 25.63
N LEU A 171 -15.30 22.37 26.78
CA LEU A 171 -14.12 22.90 27.46
C LEU A 171 -13.00 21.86 27.55
N MET A 172 -11.87 22.15 26.91
CA MET A 172 -10.65 21.34 27.00
C MET A 172 -9.58 22.11 27.78
N LEU A 173 -8.92 21.45 28.74
CA LEU A 173 -7.79 22.01 29.49
C LEU A 173 -6.46 21.42 29.06
N ASP A 174 -5.39 22.19 29.27
CA ASP A 174 -4.02 21.72 29.11
C ASP A 174 -3.55 20.89 30.33
N GLY A 175 -3.17 19.63 30.07
CA GLY A 175 -2.67 18.68 31.04
C GLY A 175 -1.15 18.56 30.96
N VAL A 176 -0.45 19.34 31.79
CA VAL A 176 1.03 19.33 31.86
C VAL A 176 1.51 18.25 32.83
N TRP A 177 1.54 17.01 32.34
CA TRP A 177 1.84 15.82 33.14
C TRP A 177 3.30 15.36 33.06
N ASN A 178 4.09 15.87 32.09
CA ASN A 178 5.49 15.48 31.93
C ASN A 178 6.37 16.11 33.02
N HIS A 179 6.14 17.38 33.30
CA HIS A 179 7.01 18.20 34.14
C HIS A 179 6.22 19.20 34.99
N VAL A 180 6.94 19.82 35.94
CA VAL A 180 6.41 20.84 36.85
C VAL A 180 7.35 22.04 36.94
N GLY A 181 6.95 23.12 37.60
CA GLY A 181 7.85 24.21 37.93
C GLY A 181 8.76 23.90 39.12
N VAL A 182 9.89 24.59 39.23
CA VAL A 182 10.79 24.50 40.41
C VAL A 182 10.14 24.96 41.74
N ASP A 183 9.01 25.63 41.66
CA ASP A 183 8.18 26.05 42.79
C ASP A 183 7.09 25.05 43.14
N HIS A 184 6.96 23.96 42.38
CA HIS A 184 6.05 22.87 42.69
C HIS A 184 6.30 22.35 44.11
N TRP A 185 5.22 22.17 44.87
CA TRP A 185 5.29 21.89 46.30
C TRP A 185 6.17 20.67 46.63
N ALA A 186 6.13 19.63 45.79
CA ALA A 186 6.93 18.41 45.95
C ALA A 186 8.41 18.68 45.65
N PHE A 187 8.71 19.33 44.52
CA PHE A 187 10.10 19.61 44.11
C PHE A 187 10.76 20.63 45.05
N ARG A 188 10.01 21.60 45.54
CA ARG A 188 10.47 22.53 46.56
C ARG A 188 10.85 21.82 47.86
N ASP A 189 10.11 20.77 48.24
CA ASP A 189 10.47 19.94 49.39
C ASP A 189 11.80 19.20 49.15
N VAL A 190 12.00 18.63 47.95
CA VAL A 190 13.28 18.01 47.55
C VAL A 190 14.44 19.00 47.59
N ARG A 191 14.23 20.25 47.14
CA ARG A 191 15.26 21.31 47.21
C ARG A 191 15.62 21.71 48.64
N ILE A 192 14.67 21.66 49.57
CA ILE A 192 14.88 22.10 50.97
C ILE A 192 15.43 20.96 51.83
N ASN A 193 14.84 19.76 51.70
CA ASN A 193 15.12 18.61 52.56
C ASN A 193 16.11 17.60 51.91
N GLY A 194 16.45 17.79 50.64
CA GLY A 194 17.41 16.95 49.94
C GLY A 194 16.98 15.48 49.90
N GLU A 195 17.93 14.58 50.12
CA GLU A 195 17.72 13.12 50.14
C GLU A 195 16.69 12.68 51.19
N SER A 196 16.44 13.50 52.22
CA SER A 196 15.44 13.22 53.26
C SER A 196 14.01 13.62 52.87
N SER A 197 13.79 14.18 51.68
CA SER A 197 12.45 14.53 51.20
C SER A 197 11.62 13.28 50.92
N ALA A 198 10.35 13.31 51.35
CA ALA A 198 9.39 12.25 51.04
C ALA A 198 9.00 12.17 49.55
N PHE A 199 9.47 13.12 48.74
CA PHE A 199 9.17 13.25 47.31
C PHE A 199 10.42 13.14 46.44
N ALA A 200 11.56 12.71 47.00
CA ALA A 200 12.80 12.54 46.24
C ALA A 200 12.64 11.53 45.09
N ASP A 201 11.80 10.52 45.26
CA ASP A 201 11.44 9.50 44.28
C ASP A 201 10.38 9.94 43.26
N TRP A 202 9.87 11.18 43.36
CA TRP A 202 9.00 11.75 42.33
C TRP A 202 9.78 12.31 41.14
N PHE A 203 11.09 12.51 41.28
CA PHE A 203 11.94 13.18 40.30
C PHE A 203 13.25 12.41 40.08
N ASP A 204 13.87 12.57 38.92
CA ASP A 204 15.23 12.07 38.68
C ASP A 204 16.24 13.08 39.22
N VAL A 205 16.81 12.78 40.39
CA VAL A 205 17.63 13.69 41.20
C VAL A 205 18.89 13.00 41.70
N ARG A 206 19.95 13.78 41.95
CA ARG A 206 21.18 13.32 42.61
C ARG A 206 21.55 14.23 43.76
N PHE A 207 22.03 13.61 44.82
CA PHE A 207 22.45 14.28 46.05
C PHE A 207 23.97 14.14 46.25
N ASN A 208 24.58 15.07 46.99
CA ASN A 208 25.97 14.93 47.43
C ASN A 208 26.08 14.04 48.68
N ASP A 209 27.30 13.80 49.17
CA ASP A 209 27.58 12.96 50.34
C ASP A 209 26.93 13.45 51.67
N VAL A 210 26.40 14.67 51.70
CA VAL A 210 25.68 15.24 52.86
C VAL A 210 24.17 15.37 52.62
N GLY A 211 23.67 14.79 51.53
CA GLY A 211 22.24 14.70 51.20
C GLY A 211 21.65 15.94 50.53
N GLU A 212 22.46 16.92 50.11
CA GLU A 212 21.96 18.13 49.41
C GLU A 212 21.78 17.86 47.92
N LEU A 213 20.71 18.41 47.33
CA LEU A 213 20.41 18.29 45.90
C LEU A 213 21.49 18.99 45.06
N ILE A 214 22.14 18.25 44.16
CA ILE A 214 23.19 18.77 43.27
C ILE A 214 22.86 18.66 41.78
N TRP A 215 21.91 17.80 41.42
CA TRP A 215 21.52 17.59 40.03
C TRP A 215 20.07 17.08 39.91
N TRP A 216 19.36 17.47 38.86
CA TRP A 216 18.06 16.90 38.48
C TRP A 216 17.81 16.96 36.97
N LYS A 217 17.00 16.01 36.48
CA LYS A 217 16.49 16.01 35.10
C LYS A 217 15.39 17.05 34.95
N SER A 218 15.44 17.82 33.87
CA SER A 218 14.40 18.78 33.49
C SER A 218 14.22 18.77 31.98
N TRP A 219 13.01 19.13 31.54
CA TRP A 219 12.65 19.20 30.13
C TRP A 219 13.52 20.23 29.38
N ASN A 220 13.69 21.42 29.97
CA ASN A 220 14.52 22.49 29.43
C ASN A 220 16.02 22.37 29.77
N GLY A 221 16.54 21.14 29.87
CA GLY A 221 17.94 20.83 30.12
C GLY A 221 18.30 20.66 31.60
N GLU A 222 19.44 19.99 31.87
CA GLU A 222 19.87 19.64 33.23
C GLU A 222 19.88 20.83 34.20
N ASN A 223 19.33 20.63 35.40
CA ASN A 223 19.12 21.66 36.41
C ASN A 223 18.26 22.84 35.94
N GLY A 224 17.37 22.57 34.99
CA GLY A 224 16.45 23.53 34.40
C GLY A 224 15.29 23.92 35.31
N ARG A 225 14.38 24.74 34.76
CA ARG A 225 13.20 25.26 35.47
C ARG A 225 11.99 24.33 35.43
N LEU A 226 12.06 23.28 34.62
CA LEU A 226 10.97 22.35 34.39
C LEU A 226 11.36 20.92 34.80
N PRO A 227 11.55 20.61 36.11
CA PRO A 227 11.78 19.24 36.58
C PRO A 227 10.75 18.25 36.03
N VAL A 228 11.24 17.17 35.43
CA VAL A 228 10.36 16.10 34.90
C VAL A 228 10.03 15.12 36.01
N PHE A 229 8.81 14.58 35.99
CA PHE A 229 8.47 13.48 36.89
C PHE A 229 9.26 12.22 36.54
N LEU A 230 9.65 11.47 37.57
CA LEU A 230 10.36 10.21 37.40
C LEU A 230 9.46 9.19 36.71
N GLN A 231 10.01 8.49 35.74
CA GLN A 231 9.40 7.31 35.11
C GLN A 231 10.11 6.04 35.61
N THR A 232 9.34 4.98 35.74
CA THR A 232 9.82 3.61 35.98
C THR A 232 10.56 3.06 34.77
N GLU A 233 11.25 1.93 34.91
CA GLU A 233 11.97 1.28 33.79
C GLU A 233 11.07 0.93 32.59
N THR A 234 9.77 0.74 32.82
CA THR A 234 8.78 0.45 31.76
C THR A 234 8.20 1.71 31.12
N GLY A 235 8.60 2.91 31.54
CA GLY A 235 8.07 4.19 31.06
C GLY A 235 6.76 4.64 31.71
N ASP A 236 6.27 3.94 32.75
CA ASP A 236 5.14 4.43 33.56
C ASP A 236 5.62 5.54 34.51
N LEU A 237 4.76 6.49 34.87
CA LEU A 237 5.10 7.46 35.92
C LEU A 237 5.32 6.74 37.27
N ALA A 238 6.25 7.25 38.08
CA ALA A 238 6.48 6.74 39.42
C ALA A 238 5.18 6.75 40.25
N PRO A 239 4.99 5.83 41.22
CA PRO A 239 3.70 5.65 41.90
C PRO A 239 3.12 6.91 42.54
N GLY A 240 3.97 7.75 43.12
CA GLY A 240 3.59 9.04 43.72
C GLY A 240 3.01 10.04 42.72
N PRO A 241 3.79 10.51 41.72
CA PRO A 241 3.28 11.45 40.72
C PRO A 241 2.11 10.86 39.92
N LYS A 242 2.14 9.56 39.59
CA LYS A 242 1.00 8.89 38.93
C LYS A 242 -0.30 9.01 39.74
N ALA A 243 -0.27 8.67 41.03
CA ALA A 243 -1.44 8.78 41.89
C ALA A 243 -1.93 10.23 42.01
N HIS A 244 -1.01 11.19 42.09
CA HIS A 244 -1.33 12.61 42.15
C HIS A 244 -2.04 13.10 40.87
N MET A 245 -1.51 12.75 39.68
CA MET A 245 -2.13 13.12 38.40
C MET A 245 -3.53 12.51 38.25
N MET A 246 -3.72 11.25 38.64
CA MET A 246 -5.04 10.59 38.63
C MET A 246 -6.05 11.32 39.53
N ALA A 247 -5.63 11.77 40.71
CA ALA A 247 -6.48 12.55 41.63
C ALA A 247 -6.82 13.93 41.06
N VAL A 248 -5.84 14.62 40.46
CA VAL A 248 -6.06 15.89 39.76
C VAL A 248 -7.06 15.73 38.61
N THR A 249 -6.96 14.66 37.83
CA THR A 249 -7.89 14.38 36.72
C THR A 249 -9.32 14.20 37.23
N ARG A 250 -9.56 13.41 38.28
CA ARG A 250 -10.90 13.28 38.89
C ARG A 250 -11.46 14.62 39.33
N ARG A 251 -10.62 15.41 40.02
CA ARG A 251 -11.00 16.70 40.58
C ARG A 251 -11.57 17.66 39.54
N TRP A 252 -11.02 17.68 38.32
CA TRP A 252 -11.44 18.64 37.29
C TRP A 252 -12.49 18.08 36.31
N MET A 253 -12.63 16.76 36.22
CA MET A 253 -13.61 16.11 35.34
C MET A 253 -14.92 15.73 36.04
N ASP A 254 -14.90 15.52 37.36
CA ASP A 254 -16.09 15.31 38.20
C ASP A 254 -15.88 16.06 39.54
N PRO A 255 -15.98 17.40 39.55
CA PRO A 255 -15.67 18.22 40.73
C PRO A 255 -16.51 17.91 41.96
N ASN A 256 -17.73 17.40 41.80
CA ASN A 256 -18.63 17.10 42.90
C ASN A 256 -18.62 15.60 43.32
N GLY A 257 -18.06 14.72 42.48
CA GLY A 257 -17.88 13.30 42.73
C GLY A 257 -19.15 12.46 42.62
N ASP A 258 -20.16 12.92 41.90
CA ASP A 258 -21.46 12.25 41.74
C ASP A 258 -21.54 11.33 40.51
N GLY A 259 -20.52 11.34 39.66
CA GLY A 259 -20.43 10.57 38.43
C GLY A 259 -21.14 11.20 37.22
N ASP A 260 -21.64 12.43 37.33
CA ASP A 260 -22.14 13.23 36.21
C ASP A 260 -21.04 14.19 35.72
N PRO A 261 -20.51 14.01 34.50
CA PRO A 261 -19.43 14.86 34.00
C PRO A 261 -19.88 16.29 33.61
N SER A 262 -21.17 16.62 33.74
CA SER A 262 -21.72 17.91 33.28
C SER A 262 -21.26 19.13 34.06
N ASP A 263 -20.66 18.97 35.25
CA ASP A 263 -20.04 20.06 36.01
C ASP A 263 -18.51 20.10 35.90
N GLY A 264 -17.92 19.19 35.11
CA GLY A 264 -16.50 19.10 34.84
C GLY A 264 -16.12 19.55 33.43
N ILE A 265 -14.85 19.32 33.08
CA ILE A 265 -14.31 19.60 31.74
C ILE A 265 -14.62 18.47 30.74
N ASP A 266 -14.61 18.79 29.45
CA ASP A 266 -14.96 17.88 28.35
C ASP A 266 -13.74 17.25 27.66
N GLY A 267 -12.53 17.46 28.17
CA GLY A 267 -11.34 16.88 27.54
C GLY A 267 -10.02 17.49 28.00
N TRP A 268 -8.94 16.90 27.49
CA TRP A 268 -7.57 17.30 27.78
C TRP A 268 -6.74 17.43 26.50
N ARG A 269 -5.99 18.52 26.39
CA ARG A 269 -4.81 18.63 25.51
C ARG A 269 -3.59 18.31 26.36
N LEU A 270 -2.72 17.43 25.93
CA LEU A 270 -1.61 16.91 26.73
C LEU A 270 -0.27 17.46 26.23
N ASP A 271 0.36 18.29 27.05
CA ASP A 271 1.68 18.88 26.79
C ASP A 271 2.77 17.81 26.73
N VAL A 272 3.60 17.88 25.68
CA VAL A 272 4.77 17.02 25.45
C VAL A 272 4.46 15.54 25.75
N ALA A 273 3.32 15.07 25.23
CA ALA A 273 2.74 13.79 25.64
C ALA A 273 3.61 12.58 25.26
N ASN A 274 4.39 12.71 24.20
CA ASN A 274 5.32 11.70 23.70
C ASN A 274 6.54 11.45 24.60
N GLU A 275 6.82 12.31 25.59
CA GLU A 275 7.90 12.08 26.55
C GLU A 275 7.51 11.24 27.76
N ILE A 276 6.23 10.92 27.94
CA ILE A 276 5.75 9.96 28.95
C ILE A 276 5.43 8.64 28.27
N GLY A 277 5.93 7.53 28.82
CA GLY A 277 5.69 6.20 28.26
C GLY A 277 4.21 5.79 28.29
N ARG A 278 3.82 5.01 27.28
CA ARG A 278 2.44 4.49 27.07
C ARG A 278 1.77 3.82 28.29
N PRO A 279 2.47 3.11 29.21
CA PRO A 279 1.79 2.49 30.35
C PRO A 279 1.04 3.48 31.24
N PHE A 280 1.55 4.71 31.41
CA PHE A 280 0.84 5.75 32.15
C PHE A 280 -0.45 6.14 31.41
N TRP A 281 -0.33 6.42 30.11
CA TRP A 281 -1.45 6.85 29.27
C TRP A 281 -2.57 5.82 29.21
N LYS A 282 -2.24 4.53 29.22
CA LYS A 282 -3.23 3.45 29.30
C LYS A 282 -4.13 3.55 30.52
N ASP A 283 -3.53 3.66 31.70
CA ASP A 283 -4.28 3.73 32.94
C ASP A 283 -5.01 5.07 33.05
N TRP A 284 -4.38 6.15 32.60
CA TRP A 284 -4.93 7.50 32.66
C TRP A 284 -6.13 7.67 31.72
N ARG A 285 -6.04 7.15 30.49
CA ARG A 285 -7.18 7.10 29.54
C ARG A 285 -8.35 6.34 30.14
N SER A 286 -8.11 5.19 30.77
CA SER A 286 -9.18 4.41 31.42
C SER A 286 -9.92 5.28 32.43
N LEU A 287 -9.20 6.01 33.28
CA LEU A 287 -9.81 6.94 34.24
C LEU A 287 -10.61 8.03 33.54
N VAL A 288 -10.05 8.69 32.53
CA VAL A 288 -10.70 9.78 31.80
C VAL A 288 -12.01 9.31 31.17
N LYS A 289 -11.99 8.16 30.49
CA LYS A 289 -13.17 7.60 29.82
C LYS A 289 -14.18 7.01 30.81
N ASP A 290 -13.75 6.54 31.97
CA ASP A 290 -14.65 6.12 33.07
C ASP A 290 -15.41 7.32 33.67
N LEU A 291 -14.76 8.49 33.76
CA LEU A 291 -15.37 9.73 34.26
C LEU A 291 -16.28 10.37 33.21
N ASN A 292 -15.82 10.43 31.97
CA ASN A 292 -16.56 11.00 30.85
C ASN A 292 -16.20 10.25 29.54
N PRO A 293 -17.07 9.37 29.04
CA PRO A 293 -16.82 8.63 27.80
C PRO A 293 -16.62 9.54 26.59
N ASP A 294 -17.25 10.72 26.59
CA ASP A 294 -17.19 11.71 25.51
C ASP A 294 -15.98 12.65 25.64
N ALA A 295 -15.17 12.52 26.70
CA ALA A 295 -14.04 13.42 26.90
C ALA A 295 -12.96 13.23 25.84
N LEU A 296 -12.62 14.29 25.12
CA LEU A 296 -11.61 14.24 24.06
C LEU A 296 -10.20 14.28 24.65
N ILE A 297 -9.33 13.34 24.25
CA ILE A 297 -7.93 13.27 24.66
C ILE A 297 -7.03 13.56 23.46
N VAL A 298 -6.38 14.72 23.45
CA VAL A 298 -5.52 15.18 22.36
C VAL A 298 -4.07 15.26 22.82
N GLY A 299 -3.18 14.50 22.19
CA GLY A 299 -1.74 14.60 22.44
C GLY A 299 -1.09 15.75 21.68
N GLU A 300 -0.23 16.53 22.34
CA GLU A 300 0.73 17.38 21.63
C GLU A 300 1.86 16.51 21.08
N ILE A 301 1.72 16.07 19.83
CA ILE A 301 2.74 15.32 19.11
C ILE A 301 2.85 15.93 17.72
N TRP A 302 4.05 16.38 17.39
CA TRP A 302 4.31 17.15 16.17
C TRP A 302 4.54 16.26 14.95
N HIS A 303 4.89 14.99 15.15
CA HIS A 303 5.01 13.97 14.11
C HIS A 303 3.77 13.05 14.10
N ASP A 304 3.73 12.08 13.19
CA ASP A 304 2.70 11.03 13.19
C ASP A 304 2.70 10.28 14.52
N ALA A 305 1.54 10.24 15.19
CA ALA A 305 1.32 9.60 16.47
C ALA A 305 0.46 8.32 16.37
N ARG A 306 0.39 7.66 15.20
CA ARG A 306 -0.47 6.45 15.02
C ARG A 306 -0.29 5.38 16.08
N GLU A 307 0.91 5.25 16.64
CA GLU A 307 1.21 4.30 17.72
C GLU A 307 0.47 4.59 19.04
N TYR A 308 -0.15 5.77 19.18
CA TYR A 308 -0.94 6.19 20.35
C TYR A 308 -2.46 6.08 20.11
N PHE A 309 -2.90 5.75 18.89
CA PHE A 309 -4.32 5.68 18.51
C PHE A 309 -4.91 4.25 18.60
N ASP A 310 -4.24 3.32 19.27
CA ASP A 310 -4.69 1.92 19.45
C ASP A 310 -5.89 1.75 20.43
N GLY A 311 -6.61 2.84 20.70
CA GLY A 311 -7.66 2.92 21.70
C GLY A 311 -7.16 2.89 23.14
N ARG A 312 -5.84 2.89 23.40
CA ARG A 312 -5.27 2.80 24.75
C ARG A 312 -4.61 4.09 25.24
N ALA A 313 -4.25 5.05 24.38
CA ALA A 313 -3.69 6.33 24.83
C ALA A 313 -4.56 7.54 24.44
N PHE A 314 -4.48 8.02 23.20
CA PHE A 314 -5.11 9.27 22.79
C PHE A 314 -6.25 9.02 21.81
N ASP A 315 -7.21 9.95 21.75
CA ASP A 315 -8.22 9.93 20.68
C ASP A 315 -7.64 10.52 19.40
N SER A 316 -6.82 11.57 19.54
CA SER A 316 -6.17 12.25 18.42
C SER A 316 -4.91 13.02 18.85
N GLN A 317 -4.33 13.77 17.92
CA GLN A 317 -3.21 14.68 18.17
C GLN A 317 -3.51 16.11 17.71
N MET A 318 -2.68 17.05 18.17
CA MET A 318 -2.50 18.32 17.46
C MET A 318 -1.93 18.01 16.09
N ASN A 319 -2.71 18.23 15.03
CA ASN A 319 -2.41 17.74 13.69
C ASN A 319 -1.41 18.66 12.95
N TYR A 320 -0.24 18.85 13.55
CA TYR A 320 0.94 19.41 12.88
C TYR A 320 1.33 18.63 11.60
N PRO A 321 1.17 17.29 11.52
CA PRO A 321 1.34 16.55 10.27
C PRO A 321 0.52 17.12 9.11
N ALA A 322 -0.72 17.56 9.33
CA ALA A 322 -1.49 18.29 8.30
C ALA A 322 -1.04 19.74 8.09
N ALA A 323 -0.56 20.41 9.14
CA ALA A 323 -0.07 21.78 9.06
C ALA A 323 1.15 21.90 8.12
N TYR A 324 2.09 20.95 8.19
CA TYR A 324 3.31 20.94 7.38
C TYR A 324 3.07 21.05 5.86
N PRO A 325 2.33 20.13 5.20
CA PRO A 325 2.11 20.19 3.76
C PRO A 325 1.28 21.40 3.34
N VAL A 326 0.31 21.83 4.15
CA VAL A 326 -0.50 23.03 3.85
C VAL A 326 0.35 24.29 3.94
N ALA A 327 1.20 24.40 4.95
CA ALA A 327 2.16 25.48 5.07
C ALA A 327 3.21 25.43 3.96
N ASP A 328 3.74 24.27 3.60
CA ASP A 328 4.71 24.13 2.50
C ASP A 328 4.10 24.60 1.18
N TRP A 329 2.84 24.23 0.90
CA TRP A 329 2.15 24.66 -0.31
C TRP A 329 1.90 26.18 -0.38
N LEU A 330 1.52 26.80 0.74
CA LEU A 330 1.07 28.20 0.77
C LEU A 330 2.16 29.19 1.15
N SER A 331 3.07 28.81 2.05
CA SER A 331 4.01 29.71 2.72
C SER A 331 5.47 29.55 2.31
N ILE A 332 5.89 28.47 1.64
CA ILE A 332 7.32 28.16 1.46
C ILE A 332 7.64 28.02 -0.03
N GLY A 333 8.39 28.98 -0.59
CA GLY A 333 8.97 28.82 -1.92
C GLY A 333 8.08 29.24 -3.11
N HIS A 334 7.20 30.22 -2.89
CA HIS A 334 6.20 30.74 -3.86
C HIS A 334 4.97 29.85 -4.03
N MET A 335 3.86 30.45 -4.50
CA MET A 335 2.59 29.77 -4.83
C MET A 335 2.69 28.88 -6.09
N LYS A 336 3.70 28.01 -6.13
CA LYS A 336 4.01 27.01 -7.16
C LYS A 336 4.42 25.68 -6.53
N GLY A 337 3.94 25.41 -5.32
CA GLY A 337 4.02 24.07 -4.75
C GLY A 337 3.12 23.15 -5.56
N ASP A 338 3.65 21.99 -5.91
CA ASP A 338 2.92 20.95 -6.60
C ASP A 338 1.73 20.48 -5.74
N THR A 339 0.50 20.76 -6.20
CA THR A 339 -0.70 20.32 -5.48
C THR A 339 -0.82 18.79 -5.47
N ARG A 340 -0.05 18.06 -6.29
CA ARG A 340 0.09 16.61 -6.20
C ARG A 340 0.86 16.23 -4.95
N SER A 341 2.02 16.84 -4.68
CA SER A 341 2.74 16.67 -3.41
C SER A 341 1.88 17.02 -2.18
N LEU A 342 1.09 18.09 -2.25
CA LEU A 342 0.10 18.39 -1.19
C LEU A 342 -0.93 17.27 -1.04
N ALA A 343 -1.53 16.81 -2.14
CA ALA A 343 -2.54 15.74 -2.12
C ALA A 343 -1.97 14.42 -1.59
N ALA A 344 -0.76 14.03 -2.01
CA ALA A 344 -0.06 12.84 -1.55
C ALA A 344 0.22 12.91 -0.04
N ARG A 345 0.81 14.02 0.44
CA ARG A 345 1.12 14.20 1.86
C ARG A 345 -0.12 14.28 2.74
N LEU A 346 -1.22 14.89 2.26
CA LEU A 346 -2.49 14.86 2.97
C LEU A 346 -3.08 13.44 2.99
N THR A 347 -2.95 12.69 1.89
CA THR A 347 -3.35 11.27 1.85
C THR A 347 -2.60 10.46 2.89
N GLU A 348 -1.28 10.64 3.03
CA GLU A 348 -0.47 9.97 4.06
C GLU A 348 -0.88 10.33 5.49
N VAL A 349 -1.19 11.61 5.73
CA VAL A 349 -1.58 12.12 7.05
C VAL A 349 -2.92 11.54 7.52
N TYR A 350 -3.89 11.38 6.60
CA TYR A 350 -5.23 10.87 6.92
C TYR A 350 -5.38 9.41 6.46
N THR A 351 -4.51 8.54 7.01
CA THR A 351 -4.57 7.07 6.83
C THR A 351 -4.93 6.32 8.11
N HIS A 352 -5.48 7.01 9.11
CA HIS A 352 -5.91 6.36 10.35
C HIS A 352 -7.32 5.78 10.21
N ASP A 353 -7.81 5.14 11.27
CA ASP A 353 -9.21 4.78 11.34
C ASP A 353 -10.09 6.05 11.18
N PRO A 354 -11.22 5.99 10.44
CA PRO A 354 -12.02 7.18 10.15
C PRO A 354 -12.48 7.96 11.39
N GLU A 355 -12.71 7.29 12.52
CA GLU A 355 -13.09 7.91 13.79
C GLU A 355 -11.93 8.73 14.40
N THR A 356 -10.69 8.25 14.26
CA THR A 356 -9.48 8.97 14.68
C THR A 356 -9.22 10.17 13.79
N ASP A 357 -9.31 10.00 12.47
CA ASP A 357 -9.14 11.11 11.52
C ASP A 357 -10.22 12.19 11.70
N ALA A 358 -11.46 11.80 12.03
CA ALA A 358 -12.55 12.73 12.30
C ALA A 358 -12.36 13.58 13.58
N CYS A 359 -11.50 13.14 14.52
CA CYS A 359 -11.23 13.87 15.76
C CYS A 359 -9.83 14.50 15.86
N GLN A 360 -9.02 14.45 14.78
CA GLN A 360 -7.77 15.21 14.66
C GLN A 360 -7.96 16.71 14.92
N LEU A 361 -7.02 17.33 15.64
CA LEU A 361 -7.09 18.77 15.92
C LEU A 361 -6.29 19.55 14.86
N ASN A 362 -6.94 19.87 13.76
CA ASN A 362 -6.33 20.52 12.59
C ASN A 362 -5.99 21.98 12.89
N LEU A 363 -4.69 22.30 12.94
CA LEU A 363 -4.20 23.64 13.22
C LEU A 363 -3.25 24.15 12.14
N LEU A 364 -3.05 25.47 12.14
CA LEU A 364 -2.05 26.15 11.29
C LEU A 364 -1.21 27.16 12.08
N ALA A 365 -1.66 27.51 13.28
CA ALA A 365 -0.93 28.32 14.24
C ALA A 365 -1.35 27.91 15.64
N SER A 366 -0.47 28.14 16.59
CA SER A 366 -0.71 27.95 18.01
C SER A 366 0.10 28.97 18.82
N HIS A 367 0.12 28.81 20.13
CA HIS A 367 0.99 29.59 21.01
C HIS A 367 2.47 29.18 20.98
N ASP A 368 2.83 28.17 20.19
CA ASP A 368 4.20 27.66 20.00
C ASP A 368 4.65 27.76 18.54
N THR A 369 3.95 28.58 17.74
CA THR A 369 4.34 28.85 16.35
C THR A 369 4.07 30.31 16.06
N GLU A 370 4.68 30.85 15.00
CA GLU A 370 4.28 32.14 14.46
C GLU A 370 2.79 32.19 14.05
N ARG A 371 2.24 33.40 13.94
CA ARG A 371 0.85 33.64 13.52
C ARG A 371 0.65 33.24 12.05
N ILE A 372 -0.51 32.67 11.70
CA ILE A 372 -0.78 32.21 10.33
C ILE A 372 -0.57 33.30 9.26
N VAL A 373 -1.00 34.53 9.51
CA VAL A 373 -0.82 35.63 8.54
C VAL A 373 0.64 36.09 8.45
N SER A 374 1.42 35.90 9.52
CA SER A 374 2.86 36.17 9.52
C SER A 374 3.62 35.06 8.80
N LEU A 375 3.24 33.79 8.99
CA LEU A 375 3.73 32.65 8.21
C LEU A 375 3.58 32.91 6.71
N MET A 376 2.38 33.29 6.28
CA MET A 376 2.08 33.56 4.87
C MET A 376 2.72 34.85 4.34
N HIS A 377 3.04 35.83 5.20
CA HIS A 377 3.70 37.05 4.77
C HIS A 377 5.20 36.84 4.54
N ASN A 378 5.82 36.00 5.37
CA ASN A 378 7.25 35.75 5.40
C ASN A 378 7.61 34.50 4.59
N ASP A 379 7.25 34.53 3.30
CA ASP A 379 7.22 33.38 2.40
C ASP A 379 8.58 32.91 1.82
N HIS A 380 9.65 33.19 2.56
CA HIS A 380 11.00 32.77 2.22
C HIS A 380 11.14 31.24 2.36
N GLN A 381 12.07 30.62 1.61
CA GLN A 381 12.32 29.16 1.65
C GLN A 381 12.79 28.68 3.05
N ARG A 382 11.84 28.47 3.96
CA ARG A 382 12.02 27.96 5.33
C ARG A 382 10.91 26.96 5.62
N SER A 383 11.14 25.89 6.37
CA SER A 383 10.07 24.96 6.76
C SER A 383 9.08 25.60 7.75
N PHE A 384 7.92 24.99 7.95
CA PHE A 384 6.99 25.37 9.04
C PHE A 384 7.75 25.40 10.38
N ASP A 385 7.46 26.41 11.20
CA ASP A 385 8.12 26.66 12.48
C ASP A 385 9.67 26.71 12.42
N ASN A 386 10.21 27.33 11.35
CA ASN A 386 11.65 27.47 11.18
C ASN A 386 12.02 28.88 10.71
N GLY A 387 13.05 29.46 11.31
CA GLY A 387 13.54 30.80 10.96
C GLY A 387 12.59 31.96 11.33
N SER A 388 11.57 31.71 12.14
CA SER A 388 10.50 32.63 12.57
C SER A 388 10.78 33.35 13.88
N HIS A 389 11.87 33.01 14.59
CA HIS A 389 12.12 33.54 15.93
C HIS A 389 12.26 35.07 15.90
N PRO A 390 11.57 35.83 16.78
CA PRO A 390 11.58 37.30 16.78
C PRO A 390 12.96 37.97 16.92
N TRP A 391 13.98 37.21 17.33
CA TRP A 391 15.34 37.68 17.54
C TRP A 391 16.35 37.18 16.49
N GLN A 392 15.92 36.28 15.60
CA GLN A 392 16.65 35.92 14.40
C GLN A 392 16.44 37.02 13.37
N ASN A 393 17.18 38.12 13.52
CA ASN A 393 17.11 39.26 12.60
C ASN A 393 17.81 38.92 11.28
N THR A 394 17.20 38.05 10.47
CA THR A 394 17.48 38.01 9.04
C THR A 394 16.86 39.26 8.43
N ALA A 395 17.51 39.89 7.44
CA ALA A 395 17.01 41.13 6.82
C ALA A 395 15.67 40.97 6.06
N THR A 396 15.03 39.81 6.18
CA THR A 396 13.94 39.30 5.35
C THR A 396 12.65 39.03 6.12
N TYR A 397 12.67 38.78 7.44
CA TYR A 397 11.44 38.50 8.20
C TYR A 397 10.78 39.78 8.74
N ASP A 398 9.55 40.08 8.31
CA ASP A 398 8.68 41.15 8.82
C ASP A 398 7.55 40.59 9.68
N ARG A 399 7.71 40.70 11.01
CA ARG A 399 6.75 40.24 12.02
C ARG A 399 5.55 41.17 12.21
N ASN A 400 5.57 42.37 11.65
CA ASN A 400 4.57 43.42 11.92
C ASN A 400 3.63 43.66 10.74
N ALA A 401 3.97 43.16 9.55
CA ALA A 401 3.17 43.32 8.35
C ALA A 401 2.40 42.04 7.95
N ALA A 402 1.30 42.25 7.23
CA ALA A 402 0.59 41.22 6.49
C ALA A 402 0.26 41.80 5.10
N SER A 403 0.73 41.14 4.05
CA SER A 403 0.42 41.50 2.67
C SER A 403 -1.02 41.08 2.33
N ASP A 404 -1.63 41.72 1.31
CA ASP A 404 -2.98 41.33 0.84
C ASP A 404 -3.01 39.86 0.41
N ASP A 405 -1.90 39.38 -0.17
CA ASP A 405 -1.70 38.01 -0.56
C ASP A 405 -1.62 37.03 0.65
N ALA A 406 -0.93 37.42 1.73
CA ALA A 406 -0.87 36.64 2.96
C ALA A 406 -2.25 36.46 3.62
N LEU A 407 -3.08 37.52 3.57
CA LEU A 407 -4.47 37.47 4.04
C LEU A 407 -5.34 36.51 3.21
N ILE A 408 -5.13 36.44 1.90
CA ILE A 408 -5.86 35.50 1.03
C ILE A 408 -5.38 34.07 1.29
N ARG A 409 -4.05 33.83 1.31
CA ARG A 409 -3.46 32.52 1.54
C ARG A 409 -3.84 31.91 2.89
N SER A 410 -3.89 32.72 3.95
CA SER A 410 -4.34 32.24 5.27
C SER A 410 -5.81 31.81 5.27
N LEU A 411 -6.69 32.52 4.57
CA LEU A 411 -8.09 32.09 4.39
C LEU A 411 -8.21 30.81 3.54
N VAL A 412 -7.37 30.65 2.52
CA VAL A 412 -7.26 29.39 1.75
C VAL A 412 -6.85 28.23 2.66
N ALA A 413 -5.88 28.46 3.53
CA ALA A 413 -5.41 27.46 4.48
C ALA A 413 -6.52 27.06 5.47
N TYR A 414 -7.27 28.01 6.02
CA TYR A 414 -8.45 27.74 6.85
C TYR A 414 -9.52 26.94 6.10
N MET A 415 -9.79 27.28 4.84
CA MET A 415 -10.74 26.53 4.02
C MET A 415 -10.29 25.08 3.81
N LEU A 416 -9.00 24.85 3.53
CA LEU A 416 -8.47 23.51 3.36
C LEU A 416 -8.52 22.71 4.66
N MET A 417 -8.24 23.33 5.81
CA MET A 417 -8.34 22.67 7.12
C MET A 417 -9.78 22.30 7.52
N ILE A 418 -10.77 23.06 7.08
CA ILE A 418 -12.20 22.70 7.22
C ILE A 418 -12.60 21.60 6.24
N ALA A 419 -12.05 21.62 5.03
CA ALA A 419 -12.33 20.64 4.01
C ALA A 419 -11.77 19.25 4.35
N ASN A 420 -10.69 19.18 5.13
CA ASN A 420 -10.07 17.93 5.58
C ASN A 420 -10.86 17.24 6.71
N PRO A 421 -10.71 15.92 6.91
CA PRO A 421 -11.20 15.23 8.11
C PRO A 421 -10.62 15.87 9.37
N GLY A 422 -11.38 15.87 10.46
CA GLY A 422 -10.92 16.41 11.74
C GLY A 422 -11.70 17.64 12.20
N SER A 423 -11.15 18.31 13.20
CA SER A 423 -11.72 19.50 13.82
C SER A 423 -10.73 20.65 13.73
N LEU A 424 -11.12 21.71 13.01
CA LEU A 424 -10.32 22.94 12.90
C LEU A 424 -10.08 23.55 14.29
N MET A 425 -8.85 23.99 14.56
CA MET A 425 -8.47 24.83 15.69
C MET A 425 -8.05 26.21 15.21
N ILE A 426 -8.62 27.26 15.82
CA ILE A 426 -8.26 28.67 15.57
C ILE A 426 -7.47 29.19 16.78
N TYR A 427 -6.31 29.82 16.55
CA TYR A 427 -5.54 30.46 17.63
C TYR A 427 -6.02 31.88 17.92
N ASN A 428 -6.15 32.24 19.19
CA ASN A 428 -6.82 33.48 19.59
C ASN A 428 -6.19 34.74 19.00
N GLY A 429 -6.96 35.50 18.22
CA GLY A 429 -6.51 36.70 17.52
C GLY A 429 -6.27 36.50 16.02
N ASP A 430 -6.14 35.26 15.55
CA ASP A 430 -5.98 34.98 14.12
C ASP A 430 -7.24 35.34 13.32
N GLU A 431 -8.42 35.31 13.95
CA GLU A 431 -9.67 35.76 13.37
C GLU A 431 -9.70 37.27 13.06
N PHE A 432 -8.79 38.03 13.67
CA PHE A 432 -8.59 39.45 13.39
C PHE A 432 -7.38 39.70 12.50
N ALA A 433 -6.73 38.65 11.97
CA ALA A 433 -5.44 38.71 11.26
C ALA A 433 -4.32 39.32 12.11
N MET A 434 -4.21 38.95 13.40
CA MET A 434 -3.09 39.39 14.24
C MET A 434 -1.76 38.87 13.69
N THR A 435 -0.75 39.74 13.65
CA THR A 435 0.61 39.40 13.22
C THR A 435 1.50 39.15 14.43
N GLY A 436 2.47 38.26 14.27
CA GLY A 436 3.46 37.90 15.29
C GLY A 436 4.43 36.88 14.74
N ALA A 437 5.71 37.08 15.04
CA ALA A 437 6.75 36.05 14.92
C ALA A 437 6.47 34.89 15.90
N ASP A 438 7.36 33.92 15.95
CA ASP A 438 7.28 32.80 16.91
C ASP A 438 7.49 33.25 18.38
N ASP A 439 7.41 32.32 19.34
CA ASP A 439 7.44 32.58 20.79
C ASP A 439 8.54 33.59 21.18
N PRO A 440 8.21 34.69 21.88
CA PRO A 440 6.90 35.05 22.47
C PRO A 440 6.02 36.01 21.67
N ASP A 441 6.37 36.31 20.44
CA ASP A 441 5.72 37.38 19.67
C ASP A 441 4.35 36.99 19.09
N ASP A 442 4.08 35.70 18.96
CA ASP A 442 2.79 35.11 18.60
C ASP A 442 1.75 35.32 19.73
N ARG A 443 2.21 35.40 20.99
CA ARG A 443 1.39 35.58 22.20
C ARG A 443 1.00 37.05 22.46
N ARG A 444 0.97 37.94 21.47
CA ARG A 444 0.57 39.35 21.67
C ARG A 444 -0.85 39.46 22.29
N PRO A 445 -1.11 40.47 23.15
CA PRO A 445 -2.46 40.70 23.66
C PRO A 445 -3.41 41.08 22.51
N ILE A 446 -4.64 40.55 22.53
CA ILE A 446 -5.67 40.95 21.56
C ILE A 446 -6.07 42.41 21.85
N PRO A 447 -5.90 43.35 20.90
CA PRO A 447 -6.30 44.74 21.12
C PRO A 447 -7.78 44.83 21.52
N GLU A 448 -8.09 45.56 22.58
CA GLU A 448 -9.45 45.65 23.12
C GLU A 448 -10.45 46.15 22.07
N GLU A 449 -10.00 47.04 21.17
CA GLU A 449 -10.81 47.53 20.07
C GLU A 449 -11.24 46.46 19.06
N TYR A 450 -10.52 45.33 18.93
CA TYR A 450 -10.82 44.30 17.92
C TYR A 450 -12.08 43.50 18.26
N TRP A 451 -12.38 43.36 19.56
CA TRP A 451 -13.62 42.73 20.03
C TRP A 451 -14.89 43.44 19.57
N ASN A 452 -14.80 44.72 19.23
CA ASN A 452 -15.82 45.40 18.46
C ASN A 452 -15.39 45.45 16.99
N THR A 453 -15.88 44.50 16.21
CA THR A 453 -15.51 44.31 14.80
C THR A 453 -15.74 45.54 13.92
N THR A 454 -16.59 46.50 14.34
CA THR A 454 -16.78 47.78 13.64
C THR A 454 -15.59 48.75 13.75
N ASN A 455 -14.68 48.51 14.70
CA ASN A 455 -13.46 49.29 14.90
C ASN A 455 -12.27 48.75 14.11
N LEU A 456 -12.40 47.57 13.50
CA LEU A 456 -11.34 47.00 12.67
C LEU A 456 -11.06 47.90 11.47
N ASP A 457 -9.80 47.96 11.05
CA ASP A 457 -9.47 48.61 9.77
C ASP A 457 -10.13 47.85 8.60
N PRO A 458 -10.25 48.47 7.40
CA PRO A 458 -10.94 47.84 6.29
C PRO A 458 -10.40 46.47 5.88
N LYS A 459 -9.09 46.20 6.01
CA LYS A 459 -8.50 44.91 5.64
C LYS A 459 -8.85 43.84 6.68
N ARG A 460 -8.73 44.16 7.96
CA ARG A 460 -9.13 43.25 9.06
C ARG A 460 -10.63 42.98 9.06
N THR A 461 -11.44 43.99 8.78
CA THR A 461 -12.90 43.85 8.61
C THR A 461 -13.22 42.85 7.49
N TRP A 462 -12.56 43.00 6.34
CA TRP A 462 -12.71 42.07 5.22
C TRP A 462 -12.28 40.65 5.59
N TYR A 463 -11.10 40.51 6.21
CA TYR A 463 -10.56 39.21 6.60
C TYR A 463 -11.47 38.49 7.59
N HIS A 464 -11.88 39.17 8.67
CA HIS A 464 -12.78 38.62 9.68
C HIS A 464 -14.12 38.19 9.08
N THR A 465 -14.67 39.00 8.16
CA THR A 465 -15.90 38.67 7.46
C THR A 465 -15.73 37.41 6.60
N LYS A 466 -14.61 37.28 5.87
CA LYS A 466 -14.34 36.11 5.03
C LYS A 466 -14.03 34.85 5.82
N LEU A 467 -13.33 34.95 6.94
CA LEU A 467 -13.15 33.82 7.83
C LEU A 467 -14.50 33.35 8.37
N ARG A 468 -15.38 34.26 8.80
CA ARG A 468 -16.75 33.89 9.22
C ARG A 468 -17.52 33.19 8.11
N GLU A 469 -17.50 33.70 6.87
CA GLU A 469 -18.12 33.02 5.73
C GLU A 469 -17.61 31.58 5.55
N ILE A 470 -16.31 31.35 5.75
CA ILE A 470 -15.69 30.02 5.66
C ILE A 470 -16.13 29.12 6.83
N LEU A 471 -16.14 29.63 8.07
CA LEU A 471 -16.53 28.86 9.25
C LEU A 471 -18.02 28.47 9.24
N GLU A 472 -18.88 29.32 8.70
CA GLU A 472 -20.31 29.05 8.53
C GLU A 472 -20.58 27.87 7.56
N LEU A 473 -19.66 27.54 6.65
CA LEU A 473 -19.79 26.34 5.81
C LEU A 473 -19.85 25.07 6.66
N ASN A 474 -19.06 25.02 7.73
CA ASN A 474 -19.10 23.92 8.67
C ASN A 474 -20.38 23.90 9.53
N LYS A 475 -21.24 24.92 9.45
CA LYS A 475 -22.54 24.97 10.14
C LYS A 475 -23.72 24.74 9.20
N ASP A 476 -23.50 24.81 7.89
CA ASP A 476 -24.55 24.57 6.90
C ASP A 476 -25.06 23.13 7.06
N PRO A 477 -26.35 22.89 7.37
CA PRO A 477 -26.88 21.55 7.58
C PRO A 477 -26.73 20.61 6.38
N ALA A 478 -26.60 21.15 5.16
CA ALA A 478 -26.37 20.38 3.95
C ALA A 478 -24.90 19.99 3.76
N LEU A 479 -23.96 20.75 4.33
CA LEU A 479 -22.51 20.52 4.19
C LEU A 479 -21.91 19.83 5.41
N HIS A 480 -22.42 20.15 6.60
CA HIS A 480 -21.89 19.72 7.89
C HIS A 480 -21.65 18.21 7.98
N PRO A 481 -22.55 17.31 7.54
CA PRO A 481 -22.29 15.87 7.58
C PRO A 481 -21.08 15.45 6.73
N PHE A 482 -20.88 16.07 5.57
CA PHE A 482 -19.72 15.81 4.71
C PHE A 482 -18.44 16.30 5.35
N LEU A 483 -18.45 17.54 5.88
CA LEU A 483 -17.27 18.19 6.44
C LEU A 483 -16.81 17.56 7.77
N THR A 484 -17.73 16.98 8.54
CA THR A 484 -17.41 16.34 9.82
C THR A 484 -17.11 14.85 9.69
N ASN A 485 -17.95 14.11 8.97
CA ASN A 485 -17.94 12.64 9.00
C ASN A 485 -17.67 11.99 7.63
N GLY A 486 -17.55 12.78 6.56
CA GLY A 486 -17.27 12.22 5.24
C GLY A 486 -15.80 11.81 5.10
N SER A 487 -15.55 10.70 4.41
CA SER A 487 -14.21 10.33 3.95
C SER A 487 -13.68 11.40 3.01
N ALA A 488 -12.36 11.58 2.94
CA ALA A 488 -11.74 12.61 2.11
C ALA A 488 -10.85 12.00 1.03
N ARG A 489 -10.89 12.60 -0.16
CA ARG A 489 -9.90 12.40 -1.22
C ARG A 489 -9.41 13.76 -1.72
N TRP A 490 -8.11 13.89 -1.89
CA TRP A 490 -7.47 15.10 -2.40
C TRP A 490 -7.09 14.89 -3.86
N VAL A 491 -7.61 15.75 -4.73
CA VAL A 491 -7.39 15.66 -6.18
C VAL A 491 -6.76 16.97 -6.65
N PRO A 492 -5.54 16.96 -7.19
CA PRO A 492 -4.94 18.17 -7.75
C PRO A 492 -5.74 18.66 -8.98
N SER A 493 -5.72 19.96 -9.23
CA SER A 493 -6.27 20.52 -10.48
C SER A 493 -5.42 20.12 -11.68
N LEU A 494 -5.97 20.22 -12.90
CA LEU A 494 -5.28 19.86 -14.15
C LEU A 494 -3.99 20.67 -14.36
N ASP A 495 -3.98 21.93 -13.91
CA ASP A 495 -2.81 22.81 -13.98
C ASP A 495 -1.96 22.80 -12.70
N ALA A 496 -2.24 21.89 -11.76
CA ALA A 496 -1.59 21.74 -10.45
C ALA A 496 -1.51 23.02 -9.60
N ARG A 497 -2.42 23.99 -9.83
CA ARG A 497 -2.49 25.26 -9.08
C ARG A 497 -3.59 25.28 -8.01
N GLY A 498 -4.49 24.30 -8.05
CA GLY A 498 -5.56 24.12 -7.08
C GLY A 498 -5.65 22.68 -6.59
N ILE A 499 -6.42 22.50 -5.53
CA ILE A 499 -6.73 21.22 -4.91
C ILE A 499 -8.24 21.09 -4.74
N ARG A 500 -8.80 19.96 -5.15
CA ARG A 500 -10.18 19.57 -4.96
C ARG A 500 -10.23 18.57 -3.81
N VAL A 501 -10.97 18.90 -2.76
CA VAL A 501 -11.26 17.96 -1.67
C VAL A 501 -12.63 17.37 -1.93
N LEU A 502 -12.68 16.05 -2.13
CA LEU A 502 -13.90 15.28 -2.27
C LEU A 502 -14.25 14.71 -0.89
N ARG A 503 -15.40 15.11 -0.34
CA ARG A 503 -15.93 14.58 0.91
C ARG A 503 -17.11 13.68 0.60
N THR A 504 -17.03 12.41 0.98
CA THR A 504 -18.07 11.42 0.69
C THR A 504 -18.66 10.89 1.99
N ILE A 505 -19.97 11.04 2.15
CA ILE A 505 -20.71 10.41 3.24
C ILE A 505 -22.01 9.89 2.71
N ASN A 506 -22.36 8.66 3.09
CA ASN A 506 -23.49 7.97 2.54
C ASN A 506 -23.50 8.21 1.02
N GLY A 507 -22.36 7.99 0.33
CA GLY A 507 -22.08 8.08 -1.13
C GLY A 507 -22.87 9.11 -1.94
N GLN A 508 -23.26 10.19 -1.29
CA GLN A 508 -23.27 11.51 -1.85
C GLN A 508 -21.83 12.02 -1.77
N THR A 509 -21.44 12.83 -2.74
CA THR A 509 -20.10 13.44 -2.75
C THR A 509 -20.22 14.94 -2.79
N LEU A 510 -19.51 15.58 -1.86
CA LEU A 510 -19.29 17.00 -1.81
C LEU A 510 -17.92 17.29 -2.41
N GLY A 511 -17.89 17.99 -3.55
CA GLY A 511 -16.63 18.50 -4.10
C GLY A 511 -16.37 19.93 -3.65
N ILE A 512 -15.18 20.19 -3.13
CA ILE A 512 -14.71 21.49 -2.65
C ILE A 512 -13.46 21.87 -3.44
N ASP A 513 -13.63 22.76 -4.41
CA ASP A 513 -12.55 23.21 -5.30
C ASP A 513 -11.83 24.41 -4.66
N ILE A 514 -10.53 24.33 -4.43
CA ILE A 514 -9.74 25.39 -3.80
C ILE A 514 -8.55 25.76 -4.70
N GLY A 515 -8.59 26.95 -5.28
CA GLY A 515 -7.50 27.46 -6.13
C GLY A 515 -7.86 28.78 -6.80
N PRO A 516 -6.93 29.39 -7.57
CA PRO A 516 -7.18 30.56 -8.41
C PRO A 516 -8.42 30.40 -9.32
N ALA A 517 -9.11 31.47 -9.70
CA ALA A 517 -10.39 31.35 -10.44
C ALA A 517 -10.23 30.83 -11.86
N ASP A 518 -9.03 30.96 -12.40
CA ASP A 518 -8.60 30.43 -13.70
C ASP A 518 -8.00 29.02 -13.58
N THR A 519 -8.06 28.39 -12.40
CA THR A 519 -7.68 26.98 -12.21
C THR A 519 -8.46 26.08 -13.16
N GLN A 520 -7.75 25.20 -13.85
CA GLN A 520 -8.35 24.23 -14.75
C GLN A 520 -8.76 22.98 -13.97
N TRP A 521 -10.05 22.71 -13.90
CA TRP A 521 -10.60 21.54 -13.22
C TRP A 521 -11.09 20.52 -14.26
N GLN A 522 -10.95 19.23 -13.97
CA GLN A 522 -11.61 18.17 -14.72
C GLN A 522 -13.13 18.44 -14.83
N SER A 523 -13.68 18.28 -16.04
CA SER A 523 -15.13 18.39 -16.31
C SER A 523 -15.90 17.30 -15.57
N ARG A 524 -17.12 17.61 -15.13
CA ARG A 524 -18.02 16.65 -14.47
C ARG A 524 -19.11 16.20 -15.42
N SER A 525 -19.34 14.90 -15.55
CA SER A 525 -20.61 14.32 -15.99
C SER A 525 -21.59 14.37 -14.80
N GLY A 526 -22.73 15.07 -14.95
CA GLY A 526 -23.75 15.10 -13.89
C GLY A 526 -24.64 16.34 -13.87
N THR A 527 -25.92 16.14 -13.58
CA THR A 527 -26.91 17.22 -13.47
C THR A 527 -26.88 17.81 -12.06
N LEU A 528 -26.58 19.11 -11.98
CA LEU A 528 -26.43 19.85 -10.72
C LEU A 528 -27.75 19.89 -9.92
N ALA A 529 -27.73 19.35 -8.71
CA ALA A 529 -28.88 19.42 -7.80
C ALA A 529 -29.03 20.79 -7.10
N SER A 530 -27.95 21.58 -7.02
CA SER A 530 -27.96 22.90 -6.37
C SER A 530 -27.05 23.92 -7.05
N THR A 531 -27.37 25.20 -6.88
CA THR A 531 -26.48 26.31 -7.25
C THR A 531 -25.18 26.19 -6.44
N PRO A 532 -23.99 26.25 -7.06
CA PRO A 532 -22.73 26.17 -6.32
C PRO A 532 -22.62 27.36 -5.34
N ILE A 533 -22.26 27.08 -4.10
CA ILE A 533 -21.84 28.12 -3.15
C ILE A 533 -20.46 28.59 -3.63
N GLU A 534 -20.30 29.91 -3.80
CA GLU A 534 -19.06 30.52 -4.27
C GLU A 534 -18.54 31.52 -3.24
N ILE A 535 -17.42 31.23 -2.59
CA ILE A 535 -16.67 32.22 -1.80
C ILE A 535 -15.57 32.78 -2.68
N ARG A 536 -15.59 34.11 -2.90
CA ARG A 536 -14.57 34.84 -3.64
C ARG A 536 -13.66 35.62 -2.69
N LEU A 537 -12.38 35.31 -2.72
CA LEU A 537 -11.36 35.98 -1.90
C LEU A 537 -10.63 37.03 -2.74
N ASN A 538 -11.19 38.24 -2.84
CA ASN A 538 -10.61 39.34 -3.61
C ASN A 538 -10.28 40.52 -2.71
N LEU A 539 -8.98 40.81 -2.54
CA LEU A 539 -8.50 41.98 -1.82
C LEU A 539 -7.43 42.71 -2.66
N GLY A 540 -7.82 43.81 -3.32
CA GLY A 540 -6.91 44.59 -4.17
C GLY A 540 -6.84 44.12 -5.63
N LYS A 541 -5.70 44.40 -6.31
CA LYS A 541 -5.38 43.91 -7.67
C LYS A 541 -4.52 42.64 -7.62
N THR A 542 -4.86 41.71 -6.74
CA THR A 542 -4.19 40.41 -6.69
C THR A 542 -4.81 39.49 -7.74
N ASP A 543 -3.98 38.66 -8.39
CA ASP A 543 -4.41 37.69 -9.41
C ASP A 543 -5.21 36.52 -8.81
N TRP A 544 -5.32 36.48 -7.48
CA TRP A 544 -6.01 35.45 -6.71
C TRP A 544 -7.49 35.79 -6.58
N ASN A 545 -8.27 35.33 -7.55
CA ASN A 545 -9.69 35.11 -7.33
C ASN A 545 -9.86 33.69 -6.82
N VAL A 546 -9.72 33.41 -5.52
CA VAL A 546 -9.98 32.03 -5.06
C VAL A 546 -11.46 31.75 -5.22
N ARG A 547 -11.79 30.68 -5.95
CA ARG A 547 -13.16 30.23 -6.16
C ARG A 547 -13.36 28.94 -5.38
N ILE A 548 -14.01 29.04 -4.22
CA ILE A 548 -14.48 27.86 -3.49
C ILE A 548 -15.81 27.46 -4.08
N GLN A 549 -15.86 26.39 -4.88
CA GLN A 549 -17.11 25.84 -5.39
C GLN A 549 -17.49 24.60 -4.61
N ILE A 550 -18.63 24.68 -3.94
CA ILE A 550 -19.20 23.59 -3.16
C ILE A 550 -20.39 23.04 -3.94
N ARG A 551 -20.32 21.76 -4.32
CA ARG A 551 -21.35 21.08 -5.08
C ARG A 551 -21.68 19.76 -4.39
N ILE A 552 -22.95 19.60 -4.04
CA ILE A 552 -23.50 18.33 -3.57
C ILE A 552 -24.07 17.65 -4.80
N ASP A 553 -23.41 16.60 -5.24
CA ASP A 553 -23.93 15.78 -6.33
C ASP A 553 -24.97 14.83 -5.70
N CYS A 554 -26.24 15.24 -5.79
CA CYS A 554 -27.37 14.42 -5.34
C CYS A 554 -27.67 13.37 -6.40
N ALA A 555 -27.52 12.13 -5.98
CA ALA A 555 -28.11 10.94 -6.55
C ALA A 555 -29.58 11.09 -7.01
N SER A 556 -29.82 11.46 -8.27
CA SER A 556 -30.77 10.69 -9.07
C SER A 556 -30.09 9.55 -9.83
N GLU A 557 -28.78 9.39 -9.62
CA GLU A 557 -27.96 8.29 -10.16
C GLU A 557 -27.05 7.64 -9.11
N HIS A 558 -27.20 7.93 -7.80
CA HIS A 558 -26.43 7.21 -6.77
C HIS A 558 -27.34 6.29 -5.96
N ILE A 559 -27.69 5.17 -6.58
CA ILE A 559 -27.46 3.88 -5.90
C ILE A 559 -26.07 3.32 -6.31
N ALA A 560 -25.36 3.91 -7.30
CA ALA A 560 -24.07 3.44 -7.81
C ALA A 560 -22.81 3.85 -7.01
N PHE A 561 -22.88 4.81 -6.09
CA PHE A 561 -21.70 5.27 -5.33
C PHE A 561 -21.78 5.02 -3.80
N LEU A 562 -22.92 4.47 -3.34
CA LEU A 562 -23.29 4.40 -1.92
C LEU A 562 -23.40 3.00 -1.35
N ILE A 563 -23.61 2.02 -2.23
CA ILE A 563 -23.50 0.59 -1.93
C ILE A 563 -22.09 0.10 -2.31
N ARG A 564 -21.07 0.99 -2.29
CA ARG A 564 -19.65 0.60 -2.38
C ARG A 564 -19.04 0.43 -0.99
N THR A 565 -19.65 -0.41 -0.14
CA THR A 565 -18.83 -1.48 0.47
C THR A 565 -18.15 -2.13 -0.72
N ALA A 566 -16.82 -2.02 -0.87
CA ALA A 566 -16.02 -2.62 -1.94
C ALA A 566 -16.91 -3.42 -2.90
N ILE A 567 -17.56 -2.74 -3.86
CA ILE A 567 -18.21 -3.48 -4.93
C ILE A 567 -17.01 -4.17 -5.55
N ALA A 568 -16.99 -5.50 -5.50
CA ALA A 568 -15.92 -6.28 -6.08
C ALA A 568 -15.61 -5.63 -7.44
N GLN A 569 -14.36 -5.27 -7.68
CA GLN A 569 -13.96 -4.97 -9.05
C GLN A 569 -13.66 -6.33 -9.69
N PRO A 570 -13.73 -6.44 -11.03
CA PRO A 570 -13.08 -7.56 -11.68
C PRO A 570 -11.66 -7.71 -11.13
N THR A 571 -11.29 -8.93 -10.79
CA THR A 571 -9.92 -9.20 -10.34
C THR A 571 -9.09 -9.34 -11.60
N ILE A 572 -8.05 -8.53 -11.77
CA ILE A 572 -7.18 -8.65 -12.94
C ILE A 572 -6.26 -9.84 -12.74
N ASP A 573 -6.72 -11.00 -13.17
CA ASP A 573 -6.00 -12.27 -13.10
C ASP A 573 -6.02 -13.04 -14.42
N GLY A 574 -6.76 -12.58 -15.43
CA GLY A 574 -6.85 -13.26 -16.73
C GLY A 574 -7.98 -14.28 -16.79
N ILE A 575 -8.78 -14.40 -15.73
CA ILE A 575 -9.89 -15.36 -15.58
C ILE A 575 -11.21 -14.60 -15.40
N TYR A 576 -12.11 -14.71 -16.36
CA TYR A 576 -13.51 -14.34 -16.17
C TYR A 576 -14.23 -15.41 -15.33
N ASP A 577 -14.49 -15.16 -14.05
CA ASP A 577 -15.30 -16.06 -13.20
C ASP A 577 -16.80 -15.72 -13.28
N PRO A 578 -17.65 -16.53 -13.95
CA PRO A 578 -19.07 -16.24 -14.05
C PRO A 578 -19.81 -16.30 -12.70
N GLY A 579 -19.22 -16.92 -11.67
CA GLY A 579 -19.80 -16.98 -10.33
C GLY A 579 -19.66 -15.67 -9.55
N THR A 580 -18.58 -14.92 -9.77
CA THR A 580 -18.24 -13.70 -9.03
C THR A 580 -18.25 -12.43 -9.89
N GLU A 581 -18.00 -12.55 -11.20
CA GLU A 581 -17.77 -11.43 -12.11
C GLU A 581 -18.84 -11.23 -13.19
N SER A 582 -19.82 -12.13 -13.29
CA SER A 582 -20.94 -11.96 -14.24
C SER A 582 -21.80 -10.72 -13.95
N GLY A 583 -21.63 -10.09 -12.80
CA GLY A 583 -22.25 -8.81 -12.45
C GLY A 583 -21.48 -7.58 -12.93
N PHE A 584 -20.23 -7.74 -13.41
CA PHE A 584 -19.38 -6.66 -13.90
C PHE A 584 -19.32 -6.66 -15.42
N TYR A 585 -18.79 -7.72 -16.02
CA TYR A 585 -18.63 -7.83 -17.47
C TYR A 585 -19.98 -7.91 -18.18
N SER A 586 -20.04 -7.29 -19.36
CA SER A 586 -21.14 -7.45 -20.30
C SER A 586 -21.37 -8.92 -20.65
N ASP A 587 -22.52 -9.20 -21.25
CA ASP A 587 -22.64 -10.38 -22.11
C ASP A 587 -21.55 -10.33 -23.20
N VAL A 588 -21.32 -11.46 -23.88
CA VAL A 588 -20.30 -11.53 -24.92
C VAL A 588 -20.65 -10.54 -26.05
N ILE A 589 -19.77 -9.56 -26.29
CA ILE A 589 -19.98 -8.49 -27.29
C ILE A 589 -19.35 -8.82 -28.64
N TRP A 590 -18.44 -9.79 -28.67
CA TRP A 590 -17.85 -10.33 -29.88
C TRP A 590 -17.46 -11.79 -29.65
N VAL A 591 -17.66 -12.63 -30.67
CA VAL A 591 -17.28 -14.04 -30.70
C VAL A 591 -16.57 -14.30 -32.02
N GLN A 592 -15.50 -15.07 -31.96
CA GLN A 592 -14.83 -15.54 -33.17
C GLN A 592 -15.66 -16.57 -33.93
N ASN A 593 -15.79 -16.35 -35.23
CA ASN A 593 -16.52 -17.20 -36.16
C ASN A 593 -15.63 -17.90 -37.19
N ASN A 594 -14.31 -17.66 -37.17
CA ASN A 594 -13.35 -18.32 -38.05
C ASN A 594 -12.48 -19.34 -37.30
N ALA A 595 -12.36 -20.54 -37.87
CA ALA A 595 -11.41 -21.54 -37.41
C ALA A 595 -9.98 -21.05 -37.64
N THR A 596 -9.06 -21.42 -36.74
CA THR A 596 -7.65 -20.98 -36.81
C THR A 596 -6.72 -22.17 -36.81
N GLY A 597 -5.80 -22.25 -37.79
CA GLY A 597 -4.79 -23.31 -37.86
C GLY A 597 -3.73 -23.27 -36.74
N PHE A 598 -3.92 -22.39 -35.75
CA PHE A 598 -3.11 -22.22 -34.56
C PHE A 598 -3.89 -22.55 -33.26
N GLY A 599 -5.15 -22.97 -33.36
CA GLY A 599 -6.14 -23.00 -32.27
C GLY A 599 -6.27 -24.36 -31.60
N ASP A 600 -5.72 -24.40 -30.39
CA ASP A 600 -6.18 -25.02 -29.14
C ASP A 600 -4.95 -25.04 -28.21
N ASN A 601 -5.06 -24.66 -26.92
CA ASN A 601 -4.11 -25.16 -25.89
C ASN A 601 -4.35 -26.66 -25.65
N SER A 602 -4.35 -27.44 -26.73
CA SER A 602 -4.47 -28.88 -26.66
C SER A 602 -3.21 -29.40 -26.00
N ALA A 603 -3.33 -29.84 -24.75
CA ALA A 603 -2.39 -30.79 -24.18
C ALA A 603 -2.20 -31.88 -25.26
N GLY A 604 -1.01 -31.91 -25.86
CA GLY A 604 -0.75 -32.79 -26.97
C GLY A 604 -1.19 -34.19 -26.58
N LEU A 605 -1.93 -34.87 -27.46
CA LEU A 605 -2.09 -36.31 -27.31
C LEU A 605 -0.68 -36.91 -27.34
N PHE A 606 -0.18 -37.30 -26.17
CA PHE A 606 1.02 -38.12 -26.07
C PHE A 606 0.75 -39.45 -26.78
N GLU A 607 1.31 -39.64 -27.97
CA GLU A 607 1.80 -40.97 -28.31
C GLU A 607 3.03 -41.20 -27.42
N GLY A 608 2.78 -41.80 -26.25
CA GLY A 608 3.74 -41.93 -25.16
C GLY A 608 5.06 -42.61 -25.53
N GLY A 609 6.11 -42.17 -24.84
CA GLY A 609 7.22 -43.03 -24.47
C GLY A 609 6.77 -44.09 -23.45
N ASP A 610 7.49 -45.19 -23.37
CA ASP A 610 7.21 -46.32 -22.48
C ASP A 610 7.57 -45.94 -21.03
N PHE A 611 6.58 -45.79 -20.13
CA PHE A 611 6.79 -45.49 -18.68
C PHE A 611 7.64 -46.55 -17.96
N GLY A 612 7.99 -47.65 -18.64
CA GLY A 612 8.74 -48.74 -18.06
C GLY A 612 7.97 -49.45 -16.95
N ASN A 613 8.69 -50.11 -16.04
CA ASN A 613 8.06 -50.85 -14.94
C ASN A 613 8.92 -50.78 -13.66
N PRO A 614 8.77 -49.74 -12.83
CA PRO A 614 9.58 -49.56 -11.62
C PRO A 614 9.42 -50.71 -10.59
N GLU A 615 8.33 -51.49 -10.67
CA GLU A 615 8.09 -52.65 -9.77
C GLU A 615 9.01 -53.84 -10.03
N VAL A 616 9.67 -53.92 -11.19
CA VAL A 616 10.56 -55.04 -11.53
C VAL A 616 12.04 -54.74 -11.32
N VAL A 617 12.36 -53.54 -10.83
CA VAL A 617 13.72 -53.12 -10.51
C VAL A 617 14.18 -53.78 -9.21
N ASP A 618 15.18 -54.66 -9.33
CA ASP A 618 15.68 -55.48 -8.23
C ASP A 618 17.16 -55.24 -7.91
N THR A 619 17.78 -54.18 -8.44
CA THR A 619 19.15 -53.76 -8.10
C THR A 619 19.19 -52.25 -7.79
N GLY A 620 20.09 -51.83 -6.91
CA GLY A 620 20.26 -50.42 -6.56
C GLY A 620 21.09 -50.19 -5.30
N VAL A 621 20.75 -49.16 -4.52
CA VAL A 621 21.46 -48.80 -3.29
C VAL A 621 20.80 -49.47 -2.08
N GLU A 622 21.52 -50.37 -1.42
CA GLU A 622 21.07 -51.06 -0.22
C GLU A 622 21.82 -50.58 1.01
N ILE A 623 21.09 -50.13 2.03
CA ILE A 623 21.63 -49.49 3.22
C ILE A 623 21.14 -50.26 4.44
N LYS A 624 22.06 -50.58 5.35
CA LYS A 624 21.77 -51.17 6.66
C LYS A 624 22.21 -50.22 7.76
N ILE A 625 21.25 -49.74 8.54
CA ILE A 625 21.48 -48.83 9.66
C ILE A 625 21.12 -49.56 10.96
N PRO A 626 22.01 -49.61 11.97
CA PRO A 626 21.63 -50.11 13.28
C PRO A 626 20.47 -49.27 13.85
N LEU A 627 19.36 -49.91 14.27
CA LEU A 627 18.19 -49.20 14.81
C LEU A 627 18.57 -48.31 16.00
N ALA A 628 19.52 -48.76 16.82
CA ALA A 628 20.04 -48.00 17.95
C ALA A 628 20.74 -46.69 17.55
N SER A 629 21.29 -46.60 16.32
CA SER A 629 21.91 -45.37 15.81
C SER A 629 20.88 -44.31 15.45
N LEU A 630 19.63 -44.71 15.16
CA LEU A 630 18.48 -43.83 14.96
C LEU A 630 17.66 -43.64 16.24
N GLY A 631 18.09 -44.23 17.37
CA GLY A 631 17.30 -44.23 18.61
C GLY A 631 16.04 -45.10 18.59
N LEU A 632 15.89 -45.98 17.60
CA LEU A 632 14.69 -46.79 17.36
C LEU A 632 14.76 -48.17 18.02
N SER A 633 13.60 -48.74 18.35
CA SER A 633 13.46 -50.13 18.82
C SER A 633 12.91 -51.09 17.75
N GLY A 634 12.49 -50.55 16.59
CA GLY A 634 12.02 -51.29 15.43
C GLY A 634 10.52 -51.58 15.43
N THR A 635 9.72 -50.76 16.14
CA THR A 635 8.25 -50.82 16.16
C THR A 635 7.59 -49.44 15.99
N GLU A 636 8.40 -48.40 15.84
CA GLU A 636 7.99 -47.02 15.64
C GLU A 636 7.58 -46.75 14.19
N THR A 637 6.86 -45.65 13.95
CA THR A 637 6.67 -45.09 12.61
C THR A 637 7.79 -44.10 12.35
N ILE A 638 8.42 -44.20 11.18
CA ILE A 638 9.39 -43.21 10.68
C ILE A 638 8.83 -42.55 9.42
N ARG A 639 9.35 -41.37 9.07
CA ARG A 639 9.13 -40.79 7.76
C ARG A 639 10.44 -40.71 7.00
N LEU A 640 10.35 -40.83 5.69
CA LEU A 640 11.49 -40.78 4.79
C LEU A 640 11.19 -39.80 3.66
N ALA A 641 12.09 -38.83 3.48
CA ALA A 641 12.14 -37.96 2.31
C ALA A 641 13.52 -38.12 1.67
N GLY A 642 13.64 -37.95 0.37
CA GLY A 642 14.94 -38.05 -0.28
C GLY A 642 14.88 -37.90 -1.78
N TRP A 643 16.01 -37.58 -2.39
CA TRP A 643 16.08 -37.23 -3.81
C TRP A 643 17.50 -37.30 -4.36
N VAL A 644 17.62 -37.25 -5.68
CA VAL A 644 18.90 -37.14 -6.38
C VAL A 644 19.28 -35.66 -6.56
N ASN A 645 20.52 -35.33 -6.21
CA ASN A 645 21.12 -34.00 -6.27
C ASN A 645 22.34 -33.92 -7.20
N SER A 646 22.62 -32.71 -7.69
CA SER A 646 23.94 -32.38 -8.23
C SER A 646 25.03 -32.56 -7.19
N GLY A 647 26.28 -32.75 -7.62
CA GLY A 647 27.41 -32.99 -6.70
C GLY A 647 27.78 -31.83 -5.76
N ASP A 648 27.30 -30.62 -6.01
CA ASP A 648 27.42 -29.48 -5.10
C ASP A 648 26.12 -29.20 -4.31
N ARG A 649 25.07 -30.01 -4.53
CA ARG A 649 23.78 -30.00 -3.85
C ARG A 649 22.99 -28.70 -4.05
N THR A 650 23.29 -27.98 -5.13
CA THR A 650 22.60 -26.75 -5.52
C THR A 650 21.43 -27.00 -6.49
N PHE A 651 21.30 -28.21 -7.03
CA PHE A 651 20.25 -28.61 -7.95
C PHE A 651 19.63 -29.97 -7.57
N LYS A 652 18.30 -30.04 -7.54
CA LYS A 652 17.50 -31.24 -7.25
C LYS A 652 16.82 -31.74 -8.52
N SER A 653 16.89 -33.06 -8.72
CA SER A 653 16.08 -33.71 -9.75
C SER A 653 14.60 -33.77 -9.35
N ASN A 654 13.76 -34.16 -10.30
CA ASN A 654 12.35 -34.48 -10.08
C ASN A 654 12.13 -35.88 -9.49
N GLN A 655 13.19 -36.60 -9.13
CA GLN A 655 13.11 -37.92 -8.54
C GLN A 655 13.20 -37.79 -7.03
N ILE A 656 12.03 -37.69 -6.41
CA ILE A 656 11.89 -37.57 -4.96
C ILE A 656 11.10 -38.75 -4.39
N ILE A 657 11.32 -39.04 -3.10
CA ILE A 657 10.56 -40.02 -2.32
C ILE A 657 9.33 -39.31 -1.73
N GLY A 658 8.18 -39.48 -2.38
CA GLY A 658 6.93 -38.80 -2.04
C GLY A 658 6.07 -38.58 -3.27
N ASP A 659 4.93 -37.90 -3.11
CA ASP A 659 4.03 -37.63 -4.23
C ASP A 659 4.46 -36.37 -4.98
N LEU A 660 4.75 -36.52 -6.28
CA LEU A 660 4.83 -35.40 -7.21
C LEU A 660 3.75 -35.51 -8.28
N PRO A 661 3.26 -34.37 -8.81
CA PRO A 661 2.50 -34.38 -10.04
C PRO A 661 3.29 -35.11 -11.14
N ILE A 662 2.60 -35.94 -11.92
CA ILE A 662 3.17 -36.58 -13.11
C ILE A 662 3.73 -35.49 -14.04
N ASP A 663 4.85 -35.77 -14.68
CA ASP A 663 5.61 -34.91 -15.60
C ASP A 663 6.26 -33.67 -14.95
N THR A 664 6.34 -33.63 -13.61
CA THR A 664 7.09 -32.58 -12.88
C THR A 664 8.54 -32.54 -13.37
N GLY A 665 9.02 -31.37 -13.81
CA GLY A 665 10.42 -31.16 -14.19
C GLY A 665 11.37 -31.13 -12.99
N ASN A 666 12.68 -31.09 -13.23
CA ASN A 666 13.67 -31.03 -12.14
C ASN A 666 13.44 -29.80 -11.24
N LEU A 667 13.51 -30.01 -9.92
CA LEU A 667 13.08 -29.06 -8.89
C LEU A 667 14.12 -27.97 -8.56
N GLY A 668 15.20 -27.84 -9.33
CA GLY A 668 16.12 -26.70 -9.19
C GLY A 668 16.73 -26.52 -7.80
N GLY A 669 16.80 -25.28 -7.33
CA GLY A 669 17.51 -24.84 -6.13
C GLY A 669 16.77 -25.15 -4.83
N ALA A 670 17.47 -25.09 -3.68
CA ALA A 670 16.92 -25.48 -2.37
C ALA A 670 15.62 -24.75 -1.97
N GLN A 671 15.38 -23.55 -2.49
CA GLN A 671 14.21 -22.71 -2.16
C GLN A 671 12.95 -23.13 -2.92
N ASP A 672 13.10 -23.83 -4.05
CA ASP A 672 12.00 -24.14 -4.98
C ASP A 672 11.22 -25.42 -4.57
N PHE A 673 11.59 -26.07 -3.46
CA PHE A 673 11.10 -27.41 -3.10
C PHE A 673 9.63 -27.41 -2.62
N ASN A 674 9.21 -26.36 -1.90
CA ASN A 674 7.86 -26.18 -1.36
C ASN A 674 7.06 -25.07 -2.07
N ASP A 675 7.62 -24.47 -3.13
CA ASP A 675 6.93 -23.43 -3.88
C ASP A 675 5.78 -24.01 -4.70
N ALA A 676 4.77 -23.20 -4.99
CA ALA A 676 3.70 -23.60 -5.90
C ALA A 676 4.30 -24.09 -7.24
N PRO A 677 3.87 -25.25 -7.77
CA PRO A 677 2.62 -25.96 -7.50
C PRO A 677 2.69 -27.07 -6.41
N PHE A 678 3.78 -27.18 -5.66
CA PHE A 678 4.04 -28.31 -4.76
C PHE A 678 3.50 -28.14 -3.34
N ASP A 679 3.03 -26.94 -2.98
CA ASP A 679 2.53 -26.56 -1.64
C ASP A 679 1.33 -27.39 -1.14
N MET A 680 0.69 -28.17 -2.01
CA MET A 680 -0.42 -29.08 -1.69
C MET A 680 -0.07 -30.57 -1.80
N THR A 681 1.18 -30.93 -2.08
CA THR A 681 1.63 -32.32 -2.23
C THR A 681 2.48 -32.78 -1.05
N THR A 682 2.36 -34.05 -0.66
CA THR A 682 3.15 -34.63 0.43
C THR A 682 4.44 -35.23 -0.14
N GLN A 683 5.59 -34.68 0.24
CA GLN A 683 6.90 -34.96 -0.36
C GLN A 683 7.77 -35.87 0.52
N HIS A 684 7.11 -36.66 1.36
CA HIS A 684 7.70 -37.73 2.16
C HIS A 684 6.77 -38.94 2.19
N ILE A 685 7.31 -40.09 2.57
CA ILE A 685 6.52 -41.30 2.85
C ILE A 685 6.52 -41.60 4.35
N GLU A 686 5.41 -42.14 4.86
CA GLU A 686 5.28 -42.59 6.24
C GLU A 686 5.36 -44.13 6.31
N ILE A 687 6.26 -44.66 7.15
CA ILE A 687 6.62 -46.08 7.20
C ILE A 687 6.41 -46.61 8.63
N ASP A 688 5.41 -47.46 8.82
CA ASP A 688 5.15 -48.13 10.10
C ASP A 688 6.04 -49.38 10.24
N LEU A 689 7.16 -49.26 10.97
CA LEU A 689 8.10 -50.37 11.17
C LEU A 689 7.43 -51.56 11.87
N SER A 690 6.33 -51.39 12.61
CA SER A 690 5.63 -52.52 13.22
C SER A 690 5.00 -53.47 12.18
N THR A 691 4.74 -52.97 10.97
CA THR A 691 4.14 -53.70 9.86
C THR A 691 5.15 -54.21 8.83
N VAL A 692 6.32 -53.59 8.77
CA VAL A 692 7.44 -54.00 7.92
C VAL A 692 7.88 -55.44 8.27
N PRO A 693 8.13 -56.31 7.27
CA PRO A 693 8.60 -57.67 7.52
C PRO A 693 9.87 -57.72 8.36
N SER A 694 9.93 -58.68 9.29
CA SER A 694 11.11 -58.86 10.14
C SER A 694 11.99 -60.02 9.65
N THR A 695 12.73 -59.78 8.56
CA THR A 695 13.67 -60.73 7.95
C THR A 695 15.08 -60.13 7.90
N GLY A 696 16.10 -60.92 8.20
CA GLY A 696 17.48 -60.45 8.08
C GLY A 696 17.91 -60.44 6.62
N ALA A 697 17.99 -59.24 6.02
CA ALA A 697 18.46 -59.06 4.66
C ALA A 697 19.99 -59.15 4.56
N THR A 698 20.46 -59.60 3.41
CA THR A 698 21.88 -59.61 3.04
C THR A 698 22.19 -58.35 2.26
N VAL A 699 23.10 -57.51 2.77
CA VAL A 699 23.50 -56.26 2.10
C VAL A 699 24.41 -56.58 0.92
N ASP A 700 23.84 -56.68 -0.28
CA ASP A 700 24.54 -57.00 -1.52
C ASP A 700 24.15 -56.13 -2.72
N GLY A 701 23.20 -55.20 -2.54
CA GLY A 701 22.79 -54.25 -3.58
C GLY A 701 21.66 -54.79 -4.46
N SER A 702 21.11 -55.96 -4.13
CA SER A 702 19.96 -56.55 -4.83
C SER A 702 18.77 -56.76 -3.90
N LEU A 703 17.56 -56.56 -4.42
CA LEU A 703 16.31 -56.86 -3.75
C LEU A 703 16.14 -58.38 -3.67
N GLY A 704 16.77 -58.98 -2.65
CA GLY A 704 16.83 -60.43 -2.48
C GLY A 704 15.47 -61.10 -2.25
N ALA A 705 15.45 -62.44 -2.23
CA ALA A 705 14.23 -63.24 -2.02
C ALA A 705 13.58 -63.13 -0.61
N ASP A 706 14.12 -62.27 0.25
CA ASP A 706 13.56 -61.95 1.56
C ASP A 706 12.27 -61.13 1.41
N SER A 707 11.45 -61.09 2.46
CA SER A 707 10.21 -60.32 2.41
C SER A 707 10.54 -58.84 2.63
N TRP A 708 10.52 -58.06 1.56
CA TRP A 708 10.59 -56.60 1.63
C TRP A 708 9.18 -56.01 1.53
N SER A 709 8.97 -54.87 2.18
CA SER A 709 7.76 -54.06 2.00
C SER A 709 8.06 -52.95 1.01
N GLN A 710 7.24 -52.82 -0.03
CA GLN A 710 7.33 -51.72 -0.98
C GLN A 710 6.62 -50.51 -0.38
N GLU A 711 7.36 -49.45 -0.09
CA GLU A 711 6.83 -48.24 0.54
C GLU A 711 6.64 -47.10 -0.48
N PHE A 712 7.36 -47.11 -1.60
CA PHE A 712 7.27 -46.10 -2.66
C PHE A 712 7.62 -46.68 -4.03
N LEU A 713 6.98 -46.16 -5.08
CA LEU A 713 7.38 -46.33 -6.48
C LEU A 713 7.39 -44.96 -7.15
N GLN A 714 8.35 -44.75 -8.02
CA GLN A 714 8.45 -43.52 -8.81
C GLN A 714 7.26 -43.39 -9.76
N GLY A 715 6.59 -42.24 -9.64
CA GLY A 715 5.38 -41.91 -10.39
C GLY A 715 5.60 -40.90 -11.52
N ASN A 716 6.83 -40.42 -11.73
CA ASN A 716 7.13 -39.34 -12.66
C ASN A 716 8.24 -39.72 -13.68
N TYR A 717 8.14 -39.28 -14.94
CA TYR A 717 9.19 -39.54 -15.93
C TYR A 717 10.48 -38.80 -15.58
N THR A 718 11.59 -39.39 -16.00
CA THR A 718 12.90 -38.79 -15.86
C THR A 718 13.65 -38.81 -17.20
N GLY A 719 14.41 -37.75 -17.46
CA GLY A 719 15.37 -37.70 -18.57
C GLY A 719 16.71 -38.35 -18.23
N PHE A 720 16.89 -38.77 -16.97
CA PHE A 720 17.97 -39.63 -16.52
C PHE A 720 17.62 -41.06 -17.00
N GLY A 721 18.38 -41.61 -17.97
CA GLY A 721 18.02 -42.89 -18.60
C GLY A 721 18.62 -44.12 -17.92
N ASP A 722 18.04 -45.30 -18.13
CA ASP A 722 18.54 -46.58 -17.62
C ASP A 722 20.00 -46.85 -18.07
N GLU A 723 20.86 -47.26 -17.13
CA GLU A 723 22.18 -47.80 -17.46
C GLU A 723 22.05 -49.13 -18.21
N THR A 724 22.85 -49.35 -19.27
CA THR A 724 22.61 -50.50 -20.17
C THR A 724 23.54 -51.69 -20.00
N ASP A 725 24.68 -51.55 -19.31
CA ASP A 725 25.60 -52.68 -19.11
C ASP A 725 26.59 -52.58 -17.92
N GLY A 726 26.43 -51.59 -17.04
CA GLY A 726 27.33 -51.39 -15.89
C GLY A 726 28.77 -51.04 -16.28
N THR A 727 29.01 -50.49 -17.48
CA THR A 727 30.34 -50.01 -17.92
C THR A 727 30.53 -48.50 -17.73
N GLU A 728 31.76 -48.11 -17.40
CA GLU A 728 32.20 -46.78 -16.93
C GLU A 728 32.16 -45.63 -17.98
N ASP A 729 31.60 -45.81 -19.18
CA ASP A 729 31.80 -44.89 -20.32
C ASP A 729 30.50 -44.36 -20.93
N GLY A 730 29.97 -43.31 -20.29
CA GLY A 730 28.83 -42.48 -20.74
C GLY A 730 29.08 -41.73 -22.05
N SER A 731 29.26 -42.43 -23.17
CA SER A 731 29.50 -41.83 -24.49
C SER A 731 28.41 -42.08 -25.54
N GLY A 732 27.20 -42.45 -25.11
CA GLY A 732 25.98 -42.43 -25.93
C GLY A 732 25.10 -41.20 -25.64
N PRO A 733 24.21 -40.78 -26.57
CA PRO A 733 23.31 -39.63 -26.36
C PRO A 733 22.31 -39.81 -25.20
N ASN A 734 22.19 -41.03 -24.65
CA ASN A 734 21.40 -41.40 -23.47
C ASN A 734 22.27 -42.22 -22.48
N GLY A 735 23.46 -41.75 -22.12
CA GLY A 735 24.35 -42.46 -21.20
C GLY A 735 23.93 -42.28 -19.74
N GLY A 736 23.10 -43.20 -19.23
CA GLY A 736 22.98 -43.66 -17.83
C GLY A 736 22.89 -42.59 -16.74
N GLY A 737 21.68 -42.29 -16.26
CA GLY A 737 21.43 -41.27 -15.25
C GLY A 737 21.23 -41.82 -13.83
N SER A 738 21.42 -40.96 -12.81
CA SER A 738 21.05 -41.30 -11.42
C SER A 738 19.54 -41.33 -11.30
N GLU A 739 18.96 -42.35 -10.66
CA GLU A 739 17.52 -42.57 -10.59
C GLU A 739 17.04 -43.25 -9.31
N ILE A 740 15.78 -42.96 -8.96
CA ILE A 740 15.02 -43.64 -7.91
C ILE A 740 13.78 -44.21 -8.58
N ASP A 741 13.68 -45.55 -8.63
CA ASP A 741 12.51 -46.28 -9.13
C ASP A 741 11.55 -46.68 -8.01
N GLY A 742 12.05 -46.90 -6.80
CA GLY A 742 11.23 -47.28 -5.66
C GLY A 742 12.00 -47.44 -4.36
N ILE A 743 11.26 -47.47 -3.26
CA ILE A 743 11.80 -47.67 -1.91
C ILE A 743 11.20 -48.92 -1.29
N TYR A 744 12.08 -49.79 -0.80
CA TYR A 744 11.72 -51.03 -0.15
C TYR A 744 12.37 -51.13 1.22
N ILE A 745 11.60 -51.52 2.24
CA ILE A 745 12.08 -51.59 3.62
C ILE A 745 11.92 -53.01 4.18
N THR A 746 12.91 -53.46 4.92
CA THR A 746 12.81 -54.63 5.81
C THR A 746 13.61 -54.40 7.10
N LYS A 747 13.45 -55.26 8.10
CA LYS A 747 14.21 -55.13 9.35
C LYS A 747 14.53 -56.44 10.03
N ASP A 748 15.55 -56.44 10.88
CA ASP A 748 15.73 -57.50 11.87
C ASP A 748 15.54 -56.95 13.30
N ALA A 749 15.93 -57.72 14.33
CA ALA A 749 15.80 -57.30 15.72
C ALA A 749 16.71 -56.12 16.11
N THR A 750 17.65 -55.72 15.26
CA THR A 750 18.73 -54.78 15.55
C THR A 750 19.02 -53.77 14.45
N ASN A 751 18.61 -54.03 13.21
CA ASN A 751 18.96 -53.23 12.04
C ASN A 751 17.72 -52.93 11.19
N LEU A 752 17.69 -51.71 10.65
CA LEU A 752 16.81 -51.27 9.58
C LEU A 752 17.55 -51.44 8.26
N TYR A 753 16.84 -51.91 7.23
CA TYR A 753 17.34 -52.05 5.88
C TYR A 753 16.48 -51.21 4.94
N ILE A 754 17.12 -50.30 4.21
CA ILE A 754 16.50 -49.43 3.19
C ILE A 754 17.11 -49.82 1.86
N PHE A 755 16.28 -50.22 0.90
CA PHE A 755 16.70 -50.49 -0.46
C PHE A 755 16.07 -49.43 -1.37
N VAL A 756 16.92 -48.67 -2.05
CA VAL A 756 16.55 -47.70 -3.08
C VAL A 756 16.81 -48.37 -4.42
N ALA A 757 15.73 -48.76 -5.09
CA ALA A 757 15.77 -49.34 -6.42
C ALA A 757 16.13 -48.25 -7.43
N GLY A 758 17.05 -48.55 -8.35
CA GLY A 758 17.53 -47.61 -9.37
C GLY A 758 19.06 -47.56 -9.48
N ASN A 759 19.57 -46.54 -10.16
CA ASN A 759 21.00 -46.36 -10.45
C ASN A 759 21.54 -45.06 -9.80
N LEU A 760 22.82 -45.01 -9.45
CA LEU A 760 23.50 -43.77 -9.01
C LEU A 760 24.74 -43.53 -9.87
N GLU A 761 24.80 -42.42 -10.60
CA GLU A 761 25.89 -42.11 -11.53
C GLU A 761 27.22 -41.80 -10.87
N ASN A 762 28.26 -41.91 -11.70
CA ASN A 762 29.63 -41.75 -11.31
C ASN A 762 30.23 -40.36 -11.58
N ASN A 763 29.41 -39.31 -11.51
CA ASN A 763 29.76 -37.95 -11.90
C ASN A 763 29.79 -36.95 -10.71
N GLY A 764 29.62 -37.46 -9.49
CA GLY A 764 29.53 -36.66 -8.27
C GLY A 764 28.10 -36.43 -7.78
N ASN A 765 27.06 -36.83 -8.53
CA ASN A 765 25.68 -36.75 -8.07
C ASN A 765 25.48 -37.49 -6.75
N GLY A 766 24.60 -36.94 -5.92
CA GLY A 766 24.33 -37.43 -4.58
C GLY A 766 22.90 -37.95 -4.44
N LEU A 767 22.72 -39.08 -3.76
CA LEU A 767 21.43 -39.51 -3.24
C LEU A 767 21.37 -39.14 -1.75
N ASP A 768 20.49 -38.20 -1.42
CA ASP A 768 20.30 -37.72 -0.04
C ASP A 768 18.97 -38.24 0.51
N LEU A 769 19.02 -38.94 1.64
CA LEU A 769 17.87 -39.48 2.37
C LEU A 769 17.78 -38.82 3.75
N TYR A 770 16.70 -38.09 3.98
CA TYR A 770 16.35 -37.51 5.26
C TYR A 770 15.39 -38.43 6.01
N ILE A 771 15.66 -38.65 7.30
CA ILE A 771 14.88 -39.54 8.15
C ILE A 771 14.33 -38.74 9.33
N ASP A 772 13.01 -38.71 9.45
CA ASP A 772 12.28 -38.24 10.63
C ASP A 772 11.87 -39.47 11.47
N THR A 773 12.36 -39.51 12.71
CA THR A 773 12.10 -40.61 13.66
C THR A 773 10.98 -40.30 14.66
N GLY A 774 10.38 -39.11 14.59
CA GLY A 774 9.27 -38.64 15.42
C GLY A 774 9.52 -37.27 16.06
N ALA A 775 9.28 -37.16 17.38
CA ALA A 775 9.37 -35.86 18.07
C ALA A 775 10.82 -35.37 18.22
N GLY A 776 11.23 -34.44 17.35
CA GLY A 776 12.59 -33.92 17.20
C GLY A 776 12.75 -33.30 15.81
N GLY A 777 13.97 -32.94 15.41
CA GLY A 777 14.29 -32.56 14.02
C GLY A 777 14.09 -31.08 13.65
N ASP A 778 14.56 -30.76 12.45
CA ASP A 778 14.44 -29.44 11.82
C ASP A 778 13.48 -29.50 10.63
N SER A 779 12.45 -28.65 10.65
CA SER A 779 11.52 -28.46 9.53
C SER A 779 12.14 -27.70 8.36
N THR A 780 13.20 -26.92 8.62
CA THR A 780 13.94 -26.15 7.63
C THR A 780 15.43 -26.37 7.84
N LEU A 781 16.15 -26.83 6.82
CA LEU A 781 17.58 -27.15 6.92
C LEU A 781 18.42 -25.90 7.19
N GLY A 782 19.17 -25.93 8.30
CA GLY A 782 20.17 -24.93 8.62
C GLY A 782 21.55 -25.24 8.03
N SER A 783 22.60 -24.92 8.78
CA SER A 783 23.99 -25.25 8.41
C SER A 783 24.48 -26.48 9.15
N GLY A 784 24.94 -27.50 8.42
CA GLY A 784 25.51 -28.71 9.02
C GLY A 784 26.94 -28.54 9.55
N SER A 785 27.36 -29.44 10.44
CA SER A 785 28.74 -29.56 10.95
C SER A 785 29.33 -30.95 10.69
N GLY A 786 30.62 -31.16 10.98
CA GLY A 786 31.33 -32.40 10.67
C GLY A 786 31.83 -32.50 9.22
N ASP A 787 32.38 -33.67 8.87
CA ASP A 787 33.01 -33.92 7.56
C ASP A 787 31.98 -33.90 6.41
N GLY A 788 30.72 -34.24 6.68
CA GLY A 788 29.59 -34.18 5.75
C GLY A 788 28.80 -32.86 5.75
N GLY A 789 29.21 -31.84 6.51
CA GLY A 789 28.42 -30.60 6.69
C GLY A 789 28.15 -29.80 5.42
N PHE A 790 28.89 -30.06 4.33
CA PHE A 790 28.65 -29.45 3.02
C PHE A 790 27.32 -29.89 2.38
N ILE A 791 26.81 -31.07 2.74
CA ILE A 791 25.55 -31.61 2.20
C ILE A 791 24.39 -30.69 2.58
N ILE A 792 24.23 -30.45 3.89
CA ILE A 792 23.17 -29.57 4.41
C ILE A 792 23.47 -28.10 4.05
N SER A 793 24.75 -27.69 4.06
CA SER A 793 25.11 -26.31 3.69
C SER A 793 24.77 -25.96 2.24
N GLY A 794 24.87 -26.92 1.32
CA GLY A 794 24.45 -26.76 -0.08
C GLY A 794 22.93 -26.64 -0.26
N GLN A 795 22.17 -27.13 0.73
CA GLN A 795 20.71 -27.12 0.77
C GLN A 795 20.17 -26.20 1.88
N ASN A 796 20.98 -25.28 2.40
CA ASN A 796 20.60 -24.41 3.52
C ASN A 796 19.41 -23.52 3.13
N GLY A 797 18.37 -23.55 3.95
CA GLY A 797 17.10 -22.89 3.71
C GLY A 797 16.05 -23.75 3.01
N LEU A 798 16.34 -25.03 2.72
CA LEU A 798 15.33 -25.98 2.26
C LEU A 798 14.29 -26.19 3.36
N ASP A 799 13.03 -25.95 3.04
CA ASP A 799 11.89 -26.20 3.92
C ASP A 799 11.26 -27.54 3.53
N PHE A 800 10.97 -28.40 4.52
CA PHE A 800 10.27 -29.66 4.30
C PHE A 800 8.75 -29.44 4.32
N ASP A 801 7.99 -30.37 3.72
CA ASP A 801 6.54 -30.29 3.72
C ASP A 801 5.95 -30.54 5.12
N SER A 802 4.70 -30.11 5.32
CA SER A 802 4.10 -30.12 6.65
C SER A 802 4.04 -31.53 7.25
N GLY A 803 4.64 -31.71 8.43
CA GLY A 803 4.64 -32.99 9.14
C GLY A 803 5.93 -33.82 9.01
N PHE A 804 6.96 -33.27 8.37
CA PHE A 804 8.29 -33.86 8.27
C PHE A 804 9.35 -32.96 8.92
N ASP A 805 9.89 -33.40 10.06
CA ASP A 805 10.98 -32.70 10.78
C ASP A 805 12.25 -33.58 10.72
N ALA A 806 13.25 -33.21 9.91
CA ALA A 806 14.39 -34.08 9.65
C ALA A 806 15.30 -34.24 10.88
N ASP A 807 15.47 -35.48 11.37
CA ASP A 807 16.38 -35.78 12.48
C ASP A 807 17.78 -36.19 12.00
N TYR A 808 17.84 -36.98 10.92
CA TYR A 808 19.08 -37.55 10.37
C TYR A 808 19.14 -37.40 8.86
N VAL A 809 20.36 -37.34 8.32
CA VAL A 809 20.63 -37.50 6.89
C VAL A 809 21.55 -38.69 6.66
N PHE A 810 21.22 -39.49 5.66
CA PHE A 810 22.12 -40.43 5.02
C PHE A 810 22.34 -39.97 3.58
N SER A 811 23.58 -39.66 3.22
CA SER A 811 23.94 -39.20 1.88
C SER A 811 24.95 -40.13 1.25
N VAL A 812 24.80 -40.40 -0.03
CA VAL A 812 25.74 -41.19 -0.83
C VAL A 812 26.15 -40.38 -2.04
N ASP A 813 27.45 -40.26 -2.29
CA ASP A 813 27.96 -39.73 -3.55
C ASP A 813 29.08 -40.58 -4.13
N ALA A 814 29.32 -40.41 -5.43
CA ALA A 814 30.45 -41.01 -6.13
C ALA A 814 31.44 -39.91 -6.54
N TRP A 815 32.46 -39.67 -5.72
CA TRP A 815 33.42 -38.59 -5.94
C TRP A 815 34.78 -39.11 -6.44
N ASN A 816 35.40 -38.36 -7.37
CA ASN A 816 36.79 -38.56 -7.77
C ASN A 816 37.74 -37.77 -6.84
N ASP A 817 38.37 -38.43 -5.86
CA ASP A 817 39.23 -37.76 -4.87
C ASP A 817 40.59 -37.29 -5.44
N ASP A 818 40.98 -37.74 -6.64
CA ASP A 818 42.22 -37.29 -7.28
C ASP A 818 41.91 -36.38 -8.47
N MET A 819 42.00 -35.06 -8.23
CA MET A 819 42.17 -34.11 -9.32
C MET A 819 43.36 -34.56 -10.18
N ASP A 820 43.10 -34.96 -11.44
CA ASP A 820 44.02 -34.92 -12.59
C ASP A 820 44.75 -36.21 -13.09
N ASP A 821 44.19 -37.44 -13.04
CA ASP A 821 44.79 -38.53 -13.86
C ASP A 821 43.89 -39.56 -14.57
N GLY A 822 42.59 -39.64 -14.28
CA GLY A 822 41.66 -40.52 -15.01
C GLY A 822 41.97 -42.02 -14.89
N THR A 823 42.63 -42.47 -13.80
CA THR A 823 42.96 -43.90 -13.60
C THR A 823 42.55 -44.52 -12.27
N THR A 824 42.03 -43.75 -11.30
CA THR A 824 41.39 -44.30 -10.10
C THR A 824 39.89 -44.48 -10.35
N PRO A 825 39.33 -45.71 -10.22
CA PRO A 825 37.89 -45.92 -10.31
C PRO A 825 37.22 -45.07 -9.23
N ASN A 826 36.27 -44.25 -9.61
CA ASN A 826 35.47 -43.49 -8.64
C ASN A 826 34.76 -44.47 -7.71
N VAL A 827 34.68 -44.11 -6.43
CA VAL A 827 34.21 -45.02 -5.39
C VAL A 827 33.06 -44.38 -4.64
N PRO A 828 31.93 -45.07 -4.43
CA PRO A 828 30.85 -44.54 -3.62
C PRO A 828 31.30 -44.30 -2.18
N ARG A 829 30.99 -43.12 -1.65
CA ARG A 829 31.22 -42.68 -0.29
C ARG A 829 29.88 -42.43 0.37
N ALA A 830 29.79 -42.69 1.67
CA ALA A 830 28.57 -42.42 2.41
C ALA A 830 28.83 -41.55 3.63
N PHE A 831 27.89 -40.65 3.89
CA PHE A 831 27.84 -39.77 5.04
C PHE A 831 26.59 -40.09 5.84
N PHE A 832 26.71 -40.07 7.17
CA PHE A 832 25.55 -40.28 8.03
C PHE A 832 25.72 -39.53 9.33
N GLY A 833 24.66 -38.85 9.75
CA GLY A 833 24.62 -38.22 11.04
C GLY A 833 23.34 -37.43 11.29
N PRO A 834 23.22 -36.85 12.50
CA PRO A 834 22.11 -35.97 12.85
C PRO A 834 22.24 -34.63 12.13
N ILE A 835 21.11 -34.02 11.74
CA ILE A 835 21.07 -32.71 11.06
C ILE A 835 21.76 -31.59 11.88
N ASP A 836 21.60 -31.63 13.20
CA ASP A 836 22.10 -30.62 14.15
C ASP A 836 23.48 -30.91 14.77
N MET A 837 24.15 -31.99 14.38
CA MET A 837 25.46 -32.36 14.94
C MET A 837 26.48 -32.63 13.85
N ASP A 838 27.60 -33.26 14.21
CA ASP A 838 28.61 -33.66 13.25
C ASP A 838 28.08 -34.80 12.37
N ILE A 839 28.02 -34.57 11.06
CA ILE A 839 27.77 -35.59 10.04
C ILE A 839 29.11 -36.25 9.72
N ASP A 840 29.21 -37.55 10.01
CA ASP A 840 30.45 -38.30 9.87
C ASP A 840 30.61 -38.86 8.44
N ASP A 841 31.82 -38.77 7.89
CA ASP A 841 32.25 -39.57 6.75
C ASP A 841 32.37 -41.04 7.19
N LEU A 842 31.50 -41.90 6.70
CA LEU A 842 31.49 -43.30 7.05
C LEU A 842 32.54 -44.12 6.27
N GLY A 843 33.16 -43.52 5.25
CA GLY A 843 34.15 -44.11 4.37
C GLY A 843 33.61 -44.49 2.99
N SER A 844 34.51 -45.03 2.17
CA SER A 844 34.22 -45.44 0.79
C SER A 844 34.14 -46.97 0.61
N LEU A 845 33.37 -47.41 -0.39
CA LEU A 845 33.31 -48.82 -0.79
C LEU A 845 34.57 -49.25 -1.58
N ALA A 846 34.64 -50.45 -2.11
CA ALA A 846 35.79 -50.90 -2.91
C ALA A 846 35.38 -51.05 -4.37
N GLY A 847 35.56 -50.01 -5.18
CA GLY A 847 35.27 -50.01 -6.62
C GLY A 847 33.80 -49.72 -6.98
N TYR A 848 33.54 -49.69 -8.30
CA TYR A 848 32.25 -49.37 -8.92
C TYR A 848 31.81 -50.55 -9.82
N GLY A 849 30.55 -50.99 -9.75
CA GLY A 849 30.01 -52.15 -10.50
C GLY A 849 29.14 -53.12 -9.67
N ALA A 850 28.51 -54.09 -10.34
CA ALA A 850 27.52 -55.00 -9.74
C ALA A 850 28.02 -55.72 -8.48
N ALA A 851 27.23 -55.64 -7.40
CA ALA A 851 27.43 -56.25 -6.08
C ALA A 851 28.69 -55.80 -5.29
N ASN A 852 28.78 -54.50 -5.00
CA ASN A 852 29.83 -53.94 -4.13
C ASN A 852 29.31 -53.68 -2.71
N ALA A 853 29.53 -54.62 -1.78
CA ALA A 853 29.13 -54.50 -0.38
C ALA A 853 30.30 -54.24 0.57
N GLY A 854 30.10 -53.34 1.53
CA GLY A 854 31.11 -52.98 2.53
C GLY A 854 30.51 -52.65 3.90
N SER A 855 31.33 -52.83 4.94
CA SER A 855 31.03 -52.26 6.26
C SER A 855 31.68 -50.91 6.36
N LEU A 856 30.87 -49.91 6.67
CA LEU A 856 31.29 -48.54 6.89
C LEU A 856 31.44 -48.28 8.40
N SER A 857 31.83 -47.07 8.77
CA SER A 857 31.90 -46.65 10.18
C SER A 857 30.53 -46.70 10.87
N GLY A 858 30.51 -46.68 12.20
CA GLY A 858 29.26 -46.63 12.99
C GLY A 858 28.39 -47.89 12.94
N GLY A 859 28.85 -48.98 12.32
CA GLY A 859 28.06 -50.21 12.15
C GLY A 859 27.05 -50.15 11.01
N VAL A 860 27.09 -49.07 10.21
CA VAL A 860 26.34 -48.93 8.97
C VAL A 860 27.01 -49.80 7.91
N MET A 861 26.21 -50.51 7.11
CA MET A 861 26.69 -51.21 5.93
C MET A 861 25.95 -50.68 4.70
N MET A 862 26.62 -50.75 3.56
CA MET A 862 26.06 -50.30 2.30
C MET A 862 26.49 -51.24 1.19
N ALA A 863 25.62 -51.44 0.22
CA ALA A 863 25.95 -52.02 -1.07
C ALA A 863 25.32 -51.22 -2.21
N ILE A 864 25.98 -51.22 -3.37
CA ILE A 864 25.43 -50.64 -4.60
C ILE A 864 25.54 -51.67 -5.71
N ASP A 865 24.45 -51.83 -6.45
CA ASP A 865 24.40 -52.54 -7.72
C ASP A 865 23.70 -51.68 -8.79
N ASN A 866 24.50 -50.98 -9.61
CA ASN A 866 24.02 -50.18 -10.74
C ASN A 866 23.90 -51.00 -12.03
N SER A 867 23.59 -52.30 -11.95
CA SER A 867 23.38 -53.14 -13.14
C SER A 867 21.95 -53.14 -13.67
N ASN A 868 21.09 -52.30 -13.09
CA ASN A 868 19.71 -52.16 -13.51
C ASN A 868 19.62 -51.60 -14.93
N THR A 869 18.90 -52.30 -15.81
CA THR A 869 18.62 -51.86 -17.19
C THR A 869 17.12 -51.68 -17.45
N GLN A 870 16.30 -51.59 -16.41
CA GLN A 870 14.86 -51.42 -16.49
C GLN A 870 14.44 -50.38 -15.46
N GLY A 871 13.73 -49.33 -15.82
CA GLY A 871 13.28 -48.36 -14.83
C GLY A 871 12.17 -47.49 -15.37
N VAL A 872 11.95 -46.34 -14.75
CA VAL A 872 11.10 -45.30 -15.33
C VAL A 872 11.84 -44.60 -16.47
N ILE A 873 11.51 -44.95 -17.71
CA ILE A 873 12.17 -44.41 -18.90
C ILE A 873 11.36 -43.24 -19.46
N GLY A 874 11.99 -42.08 -19.66
CA GLY A 874 11.37 -40.95 -20.34
C GLY A 874 12.29 -40.33 -21.40
N THR A 875 11.83 -40.26 -22.66
CA THR A 875 12.10 -39.01 -23.39
C THR A 875 11.12 -38.02 -22.82
N GLN A 876 11.61 -36.97 -22.14
CA GLN A 876 10.81 -35.77 -21.93
C GLN A 876 10.12 -35.48 -23.26
N SER A 877 8.79 -35.43 -23.27
CA SER A 877 8.15 -34.59 -24.29
C SER A 877 8.87 -33.26 -24.21
N GLU A 878 9.27 -32.69 -25.35
CA GLU A 878 9.58 -31.26 -25.38
C GLU A 878 8.53 -30.58 -24.53
N SER A 879 9.02 -29.92 -23.47
CA SER A 879 8.23 -29.54 -22.31
C SER A 879 6.94 -28.92 -22.81
N THR A 880 5.86 -29.69 -22.70
CA THR A 880 4.50 -29.20 -22.77
C THR A 880 4.02 -29.24 -21.33
N PRO A 881 3.45 -28.14 -20.82
CA PRO A 881 2.98 -28.05 -19.46
C PRO A 881 1.93 -29.14 -19.25
N VAL A 882 2.14 -29.87 -18.17
CA VAL A 882 1.17 -30.77 -17.58
C VAL A 882 0.07 -29.90 -17.03
N SER A 883 -1.14 -30.07 -17.55
CA SER A 883 -2.25 -29.12 -17.40
C SER A 883 -1.98 -27.81 -18.18
N PRO A 884 -2.99 -27.24 -18.85
CA PRO A 884 -2.88 -25.89 -19.38
C PRO A 884 -2.45 -24.94 -18.23
N ASP A 885 -1.18 -24.55 -18.25
CA ASP A 885 -0.60 -23.60 -17.31
C ASP A 885 -1.09 -22.22 -17.73
N ALA A 886 -1.54 -21.40 -16.77
CA ALA A 886 -1.90 -20.02 -17.01
C ALA A 886 -0.80 -19.22 -17.72
N ASN A 887 0.44 -19.69 -17.68
CA ASN A 887 1.57 -19.03 -18.31
C ASN A 887 1.94 -19.60 -19.69
N TRP A 888 1.65 -20.87 -20.02
CA TRP A 888 2.13 -21.52 -21.26
C TRP A 888 1.01 -22.01 -22.20
N ALA A 889 0.96 -21.42 -23.41
CA ALA A 889 0.15 -21.81 -24.55
C ALA A 889 1.00 -22.17 -25.79
N TYR A 890 0.54 -23.18 -26.55
CA TYR A 890 1.17 -23.68 -27.79
C TYR A 890 0.53 -23.13 -29.07
N GLY A 891 -0.49 -22.30 -28.92
CA GLY A 891 -1.27 -21.69 -29.98
C GLY A 891 -1.73 -20.29 -29.58
N SER A 892 -1.95 -19.42 -30.57
CA SER A 892 -2.56 -18.10 -30.35
C SER A 892 -3.95 -18.08 -30.95
N GLU A 893 -4.96 -17.73 -30.15
CA GLU A 893 -6.35 -17.64 -30.57
C GLU A 893 -7.12 -16.57 -29.78
N LEU A 894 -8.16 -16.02 -30.42
CA LEU A 894 -9.10 -15.09 -29.81
C LEU A 894 -10.49 -15.69 -29.93
N ASP A 895 -11.19 -15.86 -28.82
CA ASP A 895 -12.48 -16.54 -28.78
C ASP A 895 -13.63 -15.58 -28.58
N ASN A 896 -13.53 -14.72 -27.58
CA ASN A 896 -14.59 -13.78 -27.25
C ASN A 896 -14.05 -12.49 -26.65
N CYS A 897 -14.90 -11.46 -26.62
CA CYS A 897 -14.65 -10.22 -25.92
C CYS A 897 -15.82 -9.90 -24.99
N ARG A 898 -15.49 -9.46 -23.78
CA ARG A 898 -16.41 -8.85 -22.81
C ARG A 898 -15.83 -7.53 -22.34
N VAL A 899 -16.71 -6.62 -21.94
CA VAL A 899 -16.30 -5.30 -21.50
C VAL A 899 -17.04 -4.90 -20.23
N TYR A 900 -16.36 -4.22 -19.32
CA TYR A 900 -16.98 -3.49 -18.23
C TYR A 900 -16.40 -2.08 -18.16
N ILE A 901 -17.23 -1.07 -18.41
CA ILE A 901 -16.85 0.33 -18.28
C ILE A 901 -17.29 0.81 -16.90
N ASP A 902 -16.36 0.89 -15.94
CA ASP A 902 -16.61 1.52 -14.64
C ASP A 902 -16.36 3.03 -14.75
N GLU A 903 -17.32 3.73 -15.35
CA GLU A 903 -17.29 5.20 -15.45
C GLU A 903 -17.08 5.88 -14.10
N SER A 904 -17.52 5.25 -13.00
CA SER A 904 -17.42 5.84 -11.66
C SER A 904 -16.01 5.79 -11.06
N ASN A 905 -15.20 4.83 -11.51
CA ASN A 905 -13.78 4.71 -11.16
C ASN A 905 -12.85 5.15 -12.29
N ALA A 906 -13.40 5.63 -13.41
CA ALA A 906 -12.66 5.97 -14.63
C ALA A 906 -11.83 4.78 -15.16
N LYS A 907 -12.36 3.54 -15.08
CA LYS A 907 -11.67 2.33 -15.55
C LYS A 907 -12.44 1.63 -16.67
N LEU A 908 -11.71 1.21 -17.70
CA LEU A 908 -12.15 0.27 -18.72
C LEU A 908 -11.57 -1.10 -18.38
N TYR A 909 -12.43 -2.07 -18.16
CA TYR A 909 -12.08 -3.48 -18.05
C TYR A 909 -12.42 -4.19 -19.37
N VAL A 910 -11.46 -4.89 -19.95
CA VAL A 910 -11.64 -5.69 -21.15
C VAL A 910 -11.14 -7.10 -20.87
N PHE A 911 -12.02 -8.08 -21.05
CA PHE A 911 -11.65 -9.49 -21.05
C PHE A 911 -11.71 -10.01 -22.48
N ILE A 912 -10.59 -10.57 -22.94
CA ILE A 912 -10.47 -11.25 -24.23
C ILE A 912 -10.22 -12.72 -23.94
N GLY A 913 -11.24 -13.56 -24.16
CA GLY A 913 -11.10 -15.00 -24.04
C GLY A 913 -10.20 -15.55 -25.14
N GLY A 914 -9.30 -16.47 -24.79
CA GLY A 914 -8.36 -17.10 -25.72
C GLY A 914 -6.99 -17.33 -25.08
N ASN A 915 -5.94 -17.37 -25.91
CA ASN A 915 -4.55 -17.56 -25.47
C ASN A 915 -3.56 -16.96 -26.47
N ILE A 916 -2.36 -16.64 -25.99
CA ILE A 916 -1.23 -16.20 -26.82
C ILE A 916 -0.07 -17.18 -26.64
N GLN A 917 0.34 -17.82 -27.74
CA GLN A 917 1.52 -18.67 -27.82
C GLN A 917 2.80 -17.97 -27.35
N ASN A 918 3.58 -18.64 -26.51
CA ASN A 918 4.83 -18.14 -25.92
C ASN A 918 6.03 -18.14 -26.88
N ASN A 919 5.86 -17.57 -28.07
CA ASN A 919 6.88 -17.45 -29.11
C ASN A 919 7.02 -16.03 -29.64
N TYR A 920 6.71 -15.05 -28.79
CA TYR A 920 6.72 -13.61 -29.09
C TYR A 920 5.68 -13.18 -30.14
N ASN A 921 4.63 -13.99 -30.33
CA ASN A 921 3.41 -13.55 -31.04
C ASN A 921 2.77 -12.39 -30.29
N LYS A 922 2.27 -11.41 -31.04
CA LYS A 922 1.79 -10.12 -30.54
C LYS A 922 0.29 -9.98 -30.76
N PHE A 923 -0.47 -9.78 -29.70
CA PHE A 923 -1.84 -9.29 -29.82
C PHE A 923 -1.83 -7.76 -29.83
N ASN A 924 -2.14 -7.20 -31.00
CA ASN A 924 -2.18 -5.76 -31.21
C ASN A 924 -3.61 -5.26 -30.99
N MET A 925 -3.76 -4.26 -30.14
CA MET A 925 -5.02 -3.59 -29.84
C MET A 925 -4.90 -2.11 -30.21
N PHE A 926 -5.87 -1.62 -30.95
CA PHE A 926 -5.99 -0.23 -31.37
C PHE A 926 -7.28 0.33 -30.80
N PHE A 927 -7.21 1.50 -30.17
CA PHE A 927 -8.36 2.18 -29.62
C PHE A 927 -8.60 3.47 -30.38
N ASP A 928 -9.84 3.68 -30.79
CA ASP A 928 -10.34 4.95 -31.33
C ASP A 928 -11.32 5.49 -30.29
N VAL A 929 -10.84 6.46 -29.50
CA VAL A 929 -11.60 7.00 -28.38
C VAL A 929 -11.79 8.50 -28.45
N ALA A 930 -11.14 9.20 -29.39
CA ALA A 930 -11.25 10.65 -29.58
C ALA A 930 -10.83 11.07 -31.00
N PRO A 931 -11.30 12.23 -31.51
CA PRO A 931 -10.87 12.75 -32.81
C PRO A 931 -9.36 13.05 -32.84
N GLY A 932 -8.64 12.55 -33.85
CA GLY A 932 -7.22 12.88 -34.08
C GLY A 932 -6.23 11.71 -34.13
N GLY A 933 -6.71 10.49 -34.41
CA GLY A 933 -5.90 9.30 -34.64
C GLY A 933 -5.39 9.14 -36.08
N GLN A 934 -5.12 7.89 -36.46
CA GLN A 934 -4.60 7.49 -37.77
C GLN A 934 -5.52 6.47 -38.45
N ASN A 935 -6.18 6.86 -39.54
CA ASN A 935 -6.87 5.88 -40.41
C ASN A 935 -5.91 5.03 -41.24
N VAL A 936 -4.70 5.53 -41.50
CA VAL A 936 -3.61 4.78 -42.14
C VAL A 936 -2.40 4.86 -41.22
N LEU A 937 -1.84 3.71 -40.82
CA LEU A 937 -0.66 3.67 -39.96
C LEU A 937 0.54 4.30 -40.67
N LEU A 938 1.18 5.25 -40.01
CA LEU A 938 2.34 5.96 -40.53
C LEU A 938 3.65 5.21 -40.22
N ASP A 939 4.66 5.37 -41.08
CA ASP A 939 6.05 4.93 -40.83
C ASP A 939 6.84 5.92 -39.95
N THR A 940 6.20 7.00 -39.53
CA THR A 940 6.76 8.07 -38.69
C THR A 940 6.27 8.01 -37.26
N ASN A 941 5.70 6.88 -36.81
CA ASN A 941 5.35 6.69 -35.40
C ASN A 941 6.61 6.50 -34.53
N VAL A 942 6.43 6.58 -33.22
CA VAL A 942 7.54 6.37 -32.28
C VAL A 942 8.06 4.94 -32.45
N ASP A 943 9.38 4.81 -32.59
CA ASP A 943 10.05 3.51 -32.79
C ASP A 943 10.15 2.76 -31.45
N ILE A 944 9.14 1.95 -31.13
CA ILE A 944 9.10 1.04 -29.97
C ILE A 944 8.85 -0.41 -30.40
N SER A 945 9.14 -1.35 -29.50
CA SER A 945 8.97 -2.80 -29.74
C SER A 945 9.77 -3.29 -30.95
N PHE A 946 11.07 -2.95 -31.03
CA PHE A 946 11.94 -3.28 -32.16
C PHE A 946 11.38 -2.85 -33.53
N ASN A 947 10.86 -1.62 -33.63
CA ASN A 947 10.20 -1.07 -34.81
C ASN A 947 8.88 -1.78 -35.18
N GLY A 948 8.19 -2.38 -34.22
CA GLY A 948 6.97 -3.17 -34.45
C GLY A 948 5.79 -2.34 -34.97
N LEU A 949 5.48 -1.20 -34.34
CA LEU A 949 4.39 -0.33 -34.77
C LEU A 949 4.62 0.26 -36.17
N ASN A 950 5.84 0.73 -36.45
CA ASN A 950 6.24 1.22 -37.77
C ASN A 950 6.38 0.08 -38.80
N GLY A 951 6.60 -1.16 -38.35
CA GLY A 951 6.58 -2.37 -39.18
C GLY A 951 5.19 -2.73 -39.71
N MET A 952 4.14 -2.08 -39.17
CA MET A 952 2.76 -2.15 -39.65
C MET A 952 2.35 -0.90 -40.44
N SER A 953 3.31 -0.13 -40.96
CA SER A 953 3.02 1.08 -41.75
C SER A 953 2.17 0.77 -43.01
N ASN A 954 1.36 1.74 -43.41
CA ASN A 954 0.33 1.70 -44.47
C ASN A 954 -0.80 0.68 -44.35
N ILE A 955 -0.96 0.00 -43.21
CA ILE A 955 -2.26 -0.63 -42.90
C ILE A 955 -3.33 0.48 -42.86
N THR A 956 -4.38 0.32 -43.65
CA THR A 956 -5.53 1.21 -43.72
C THR A 956 -6.68 0.57 -42.95
N PHE A 957 -7.13 1.25 -41.89
CA PHE A 957 -8.29 0.88 -41.07
C PHE A 957 -9.61 1.19 -41.79
N ASP A 958 -10.70 0.61 -41.29
CA ASP A 958 -12.05 0.95 -41.73
C ASP A 958 -12.30 2.46 -41.69
N SER A 959 -13.05 2.98 -42.66
CA SER A 959 -13.27 4.42 -42.80
C SER A 959 -13.92 5.13 -41.60
N ASP A 960 -14.53 4.37 -40.69
CA ASP A 960 -15.13 4.85 -39.44
C ASP A 960 -14.27 4.51 -38.20
N PHE A 961 -13.01 4.11 -38.39
CA PHE A 961 -12.08 3.76 -37.32
C PHE A 961 -10.74 4.49 -37.54
N GLU A 962 -10.44 5.46 -36.67
CA GLU A 962 -9.22 6.26 -36.71
C GLU A 962 -8.48 6.16 -35.37
N PRO A 963 -7.81 5.04 -35.08
CA PRO A 963 -7.25 4.79 -33.75
C PRO A 963 -6.23 5.85 -33.34
N ASP A 964 -6.35 6.30 -32.09
CA ASP A 964 -5.53 7.32 -31.45
C ASP A 964 -4.66 6.76 -30.31
N TYR A 965 -4.81 5.46 -30.00
CA TYR A 965 -4.02 4.76 -29.00
C TYR A 965 -3.76 3.31 -29.43
N TRP A 966 -2.58 2.78 -29.13
CA TRP A 966 -2.15 1.41 -29.44
C TRP A 966 -1.58 0.73 -28.20
N ILE A 967 -1.96 -0.53 -27.98
CA ILE A 967 -1.41 -1.44 -26.97
C ILE A 967 -1.05 -2.77 -27.65
N ASN A 968 0.09 -3.34 -27.30
CA ASN A 968 0.52 -4.67 -27.70
C ASN A 968 0.80 -5.51 -26.45
N VAL A 969 0.43 -6.79 -26.49
CA VAL A 969 0.77 -7.79 -25.48
C VAL A 969 1.40 -9.01 -26.16
N ASN A 970 2.53 -9.49 -25.65
CA ASN A 970 3.19 -10.72 -26.09
C ASN A 970 3.93 -11.42 -24.96
N ASN A 971 4.31 -12.67 -25.19
CA ASN A 971 5.06 -13.49 -24.23
C ASN A 971 6.07 -14.41 -24.96
N GLY A 972 7.19 -14.76 -24.33
CA GLY A 972 8.21 -15.62 -24.93
C GLY A 972 9.33 -16.03 -23.98
N VAL A 973 10.04 -17.11 -24.32
CA VAL A 973 11.10 -17.71 -23.46
C VAL A 973 12.47 -17.14 -23.82
N ASP A 974 13.18 -16.54 -22.86
CA ASP A 974 14.56 -16.07 -23.09
C ASP A 974 15.52 -17.26 -23.26
N GLY A 975 16.28 -17.27 -24.36
CA GLY A 975 17.22 -18.32 -24.70
C GLY A 975 18.45 -18.40 -23.77
N GLY A 976 18.57 -17.48 -22.80
CA GLY A 976 19.63 -17.46 -21.78
C GLY A 976 19.19 -17.96 -20.40
N SER A 977 17.99 -17.61 -19.94
CA SER A 977 17.46 -17.99 -18.62
C SER A 977 16.47 -19.16 -18.65
N GLY A 978 15.80 -19.40 -19.78
CA GLY A 978 14.70 -20.36 -19.88
C GLY A 978 13.40 -19.88 -19.25
N ASP A 979 13.36 -18.65 -18.74
CA ASP A 979 12.18 -18.06 -18.11
C ASP A 979 11.18 -17.58 -19.15
N LEU A 980 9.88 -17.72 -18.85
CA LEU A 980 8.83 -17.09 -19.62
C LEU A 980 8.72 -15.61 -19.26
N ASN A 981 8.87 -14.77 -20.26
CA ASN A 981 8.80 -13.33 -20.13
C ASN A 981 7.55 -12.78 -20.82
N ASN A 982 6.81 -11.94 -20.10
CA ASN A 982 5.68 -11.21 -20.63
C ASN A 982 6.10 -9.78 -20.99
N PHE A 983 5.60 -9.28 -22.10
CA PHE A 983 5.88 -7.95 -22.63
C PHE A 983 4.57 -7.25 -22.97
N ALA A 984 4.47 -5.99 -22.57
CA ALA A 984 3.41 -5.10 -23.02
C ALA A 984 4.01 -3.76 -23.47
N ASP A 985 3.56 -3.28 -24.62
CA ASP A 985 3.98 -2.01 -25.19
C ASP A 985 2.74 -1.15 -25.46
N CYS A 986 2.87 0.17 -25.36
CA CYS A 986 1.78 1.08 -25.72
C CYS A 986 2.29 2.41 -26.26
N ALA A 987 1.54 3.01 -27.19
CA ALA A 987 1.84 4.34 -27.72
C ALA A 987 0.59 5.12 -28.13
N THR A 988 0.69 6.45 -28.10
CA THR A 988 -0.32 7.34 -28.69
C THR A 988 -0.12 7.47 -30.20
N LEU A 989 -1.19 7.28 -30.99
CA LEU A 989 -1.19 7.43 -32.44
C LEU A 989 -1.69 8.83 -32.82
N ARG A 990 -0.82 9.67 -33.38
CA ARG A 990 -1.17 11.04 -33.79
C ARG A 990 -1.38 11.15 -35.28
N THR A 991 -2.35 11.95 -35.72
CA THR A 991 -2.62 12.18 -37.16
C THR A 991 -1.40 12.52 -38.02
N ASN A 992 -0.36 13.17 -37.47
CA ASN A 992 0.83 13.61 -38.23
C ASN A 992 2.12 12.84 -37.87
N GLY A 993 2.00 11.66 -37.27
CA GLY A 993 3.16 10.89 -36.79
C GLY A 993 3.74 11.43 -35.49
N ALA A 994 4.92 10.95 -35.10
CA ALA A 994 5.60 11.33 -33.87
C ALA A 994 5.95 12.82 -33.86
N ASN A 995 5.87 13.45 -32.68
CA ASN A 995 6.36 14.81 -32.51
C ASN A 995 7.89 14.85 -32.64
N ILE A 996 8.40 15.80 -33.42
CA ILE A 996 9.84 15.99 -33.64
C ILE A 996 10.25 17.37 -33.16
N ASP A 997 11.31 17.46 -32.36
CA ASP A 997 11.97 18.72 -32.01
C ASP A 997 12.51 19.38 -33.29
N PRO A 998 12.03 20.58 -33.67
CA PRO A 998 12.46 21.23 -34.90
C PRO A 998 13.92 21.72 -34.86
N ASP A 999 14.51 21.91 -33.68
CA ASP A 999 15.88 22.41 -33.49
C ASP A 999 16.90 21.27 -33.41
N PHE A 1000 16.51 20.10 -32.87
CA PHE A 1000 17.41 18.95 -32.67
C PHE A 1000 17.14 17.75 -33.58
N GLY A 1001 15.99 17.71 -34.27
CA GLY A 1001 15.62 16.61 -35.18
C GLY A 1001 15.42 15.27 -34.48
N VAL A 1002 15.13 15.30 -33.17
CA VAL A 1002 14.86 14.12 -32.33
C VAL A 1002 13.37 14.01 -32.05
N ILE A 1003 12.87 12.79 -31.90
CA ILE A 1003 11.49 12.55 -31.46
C ILE A 1003 11.34 13.09 -30.03
N THR A 1004 10.36 13.97 -29.81
CA THR A 1004 9.99 14.54 -28.50
C THR A 1004 8.76 13.90 -27.91
N ASP A 1005 8.27 12.86 -28.57
CA ASP A 1005 7.12 12.11 -28.13
C ASP A 1005 7.52 11.17 -27.00
N TYR A 1006 7.26 11.61 -25.77
CA TYR A 1006 7.38 10.79 -24.56
C TYR A 1006 6.30 9.68 -24.49
N GLY A 1007 5.42 9.61 -25.49
CA GLY A 1007 4.22 8.79 -25.51
C GLY A 1007 4.42 7.38 -26.07
N ALA A 1008 5.48 6.69 -25.64
CA ALA A 1008 5.73 5.31 -26.03
C ALA A 1008 6.49 4.55 -24.93
N PHE A 1009 5.96 3.40 -24.52
CA PHE A 1009 6.54 2.48 -23.54
C PHE A 1009 7.11 1.25 -24.23
N PHE A 1010 8.35 0.89 -23.89
CA PHE A 1010 8.92 -0.42 -24.20
C PHE A 1010 8.94 -1.22 -22.90
N GLY A 1011 8.08 -2.22 -22.78
CA GLY A 1011 7.84 -2.88 -21.49
C GLY A 1011 9.04 -3.59 -20.88
N GLY A 1012 9.99 -3.99 -21.72
CA GLY A 1012 11.05 -4.87 -21.29
C GLY A 1012 10.50 -6.14 -20.64
N GLU A 1013 11.40 -6.95 -20.10
CA GLU A 1013 11.07 -8.16 -19.36
C GLU A 1013 10.37 -7.79 -18.04
N VAL A 1014 9.06 -7.96 -18.00
CA VAL A 1014 8.34 -8.08 -16.74
C VAL A 1014 8.54 -9.55 -16.35
N GLY A 1015 9.31 -9.83 -15.30
CA GLY A 1015 9.45 -11.20 -14.78
C GLY A 1015 8.08 -11.80 -14.43
N ALA A 1016 8.01 -13.02 -13.90
CA ALA A 1016 6.78 -13.77 -13.62
C ALA A 1016 5.79 -13.14 -12.59
N THR A 1017 5.61 -11.82 -12.59
CA THR A 1017 4.57 -11.12 -11.84
C THR A 1017 3.23 -11.37 -12.51
N PRO A 1018 2.18 -11.70 -11.74
CA PRO A 1018 0.85 -12.02 -12.27
C PRO A 1018 0.13 -10.83 -12.91
N ILE A 1019 0.60 -9.59 -12.70
CA ILE A 1019 0.03 -8.39 -13.28
C ILE A 1019 1.15 -7.53 -13.87
N MET A 1020 1.07 -7.25 -15.17
CA MET A 1020 1.87 -6.23 -15.83
C MET A 1020 1.30 -4.86 -15.48
N ASP A 1021 1.86 -4.21 -14.45
CA ASP A 1021 1.46 -2.88 -13.98
C ASP A 1021 2.41 -1.78 -14.49
N PHE A 1022 1.84 -0.70 -15.00
CA PHE A 1022 2.55 0.42 -15.59
C PHE A 1022 2.81 1.51 -14.53
N SER A 1023 3.63 1.21 -13.50
CA SER A 1023 3.72 2.03 -12.27
C SER A 1023 5.12 2.32 -11.68
N GLY A 1024 6.26 2.04 -12.34
CA GLY A 1024 7.59 2.24 -11.70
C GLY A 1024 8.85 2.30 -12.60
N PRO A 1025 10.03 2.70 -12.07
CA PRO A 1025 11.05 3.40 -12.85
C PRO A 1025 12.15 2.49 -13.45
N ARG A 1026 12.47 2.67 -14.74
CA ARG A 1026 13.82 2.50 -15.34
C ARG A 1026 13.98 3.44 -16.55
N VAL A 1027 14.78 4.50 -16.45
CA VAL A 1027 15.24 5.19 -17.67
C VAL A 1027 16.22 4.25 -18.35
N ASP A 1028 15.80 3.53 -19.39
CA ASP A 1028 16.74 2.72 -20.16
C ASP A 1028 17.51 3.62 -21.16
N ILE A 1029 18.84 3.52 -21.07
CA ILE A 1029 19.77 4.00 -22.07
C ILE A 1029 20.45 2.74 -22.62
N GLN A 1030 19.70 1.99 -23.42
CA GLN A 1030 20.21 1.05 -24.41
C GLN A 1030 19.77 1.65 -25.76
N ASP A 1031 20.60 1.92 -26.76
CA ASP A 1031 21.93 1.43 -27.06
C ASP A 1031 22.60 2.45 -28.01
N GLY A 1032 23.69 3.07 -27.59
CA GLY A 1032 24.80 3.59 -28.44
C GLY A 1032 24.57 4.53 -29.63
N ALA A 1033 23.36 4.89 -30.04
CA ALA A 1033 23.08 5.81 -31.15
C ALA A 1033 22.18 6.95 -30.68
N LEU A 1034 22.57 8.17 -31.03
CA LEU A 1034 21.91 9.41 -30.62
C LEU A 1034 20.42 9.43 -31.04
N GLY A 1035 19.50 9.30 -30.08
CA GLY A 1035 18.23 10.05 -30.09
C GLY A 1035 16.90 9.29 -30.13
N SER A 1036 16.55 8.56 -29.06
CA SER A 1036 15.14 8.33 -28.67
C SER A 1036 15.08 8.19 -27.14
N LEU A 1037 14.21 8.97 -26.49
CA LEU A 1037 13.93 8.93 -25.05
C LEU A 1037 12.63 8.16 -24.85
N PHE A 1038 12.70 6.91 -24.39
CA PHE A 1038 11.52 6.15 -24.01
C PHE A 1038 11.10 6.50 -22.58
N THR A 1039 9.79 6.50 -22.30
CA THR A 1039 9.28 6.64 -20.93
C THR A 1039 8.83 5.28 -20.42
N ASN A 1040 8.87 5.09 -19.10
CA ASN A 1040 8.52 3.83 -18.44
C ASN A 1040 7.07 3.80 -17.94
N TYR A 1041 6.20 4.62 -18.53
CA TYR A 1041 4.87 4.92 -17.99
C TYR A 1041 3.83 5.00 -19.10
N ALA A 1042 2.55 4.98 -18.72
CA ALA A 1042 1.47 5.07 -19.69
C ALA A 1042 1.52 6.41 -20.47
N PRO A 1043 1.51 6.37 -21.81
CA PRO A 1043 2.02 7.42 -22.69
C PRO A 1043 1.25 8.73 -22.73
N ARG A 1044 -0.06 8.77 -22.41
CA ARG A 1044 -0.89 9.97 -22.63
C ARG A 1044 -0.92 10.89 -21.42
N ILE A 1045 -1.18 10.39 -20.21
CA ILE A 1045 -1.22 11.21 -18.99
C ILE A 1045 0.20 11.57 -18.53
N THR A 1046 1.15 10.63 -18.60
CA THR A 1046 2.51 10.86 -18.06
C THR A 1046 3.40 11.71 -18.95
N ALA A 1047 3.06 11.89 -20.24
CA ALA A 1047 3.70 12.86 -21.12
C ALA A 1047 3.56 14.33 -20.61
N LEU A 1048 2.63 14.60 -19.69
CA LEU A 1048 2.48 15.89 -19.02
C LEU A 1048 3.54 16.14 -17.93
N ASP A 1049 4.05 15.08 -17.29
CA ASP A 1049 5.16 15.13 -16.33
C ASP A 1049 5.91 13.79 -16.29
N PRO A 1050 6.98 13.62 -17.10
CA PRO A 1050 7.73 12.37 -17.19
C PRO A 1050 8.55 12.03 -15.93
N PHE A 1051 8.50 12.88 -14.89
CA PHE A 1051 9.19 12.66 -13.61
C PHE A 1051 8.26 12.21 -12.47
N ASP A 1052 6.95 12.14 -12.68
CA ASP A 1052 5.94 11.82 -11.65
C ASP A 1052 4.98 10.70 -12.13
N PRO A 1053 5.35 9.42 -11.96
CA PRO A 1053 4.51 8.30 -12.39
C PRO A 1053 3.22 8.15 -11.60
N ILE A 1054 2.15 7.78 -12.30
CA ILE A 1054 0.85 7.46 -11.69
C ILE A 1054 0.69 5.93 -11.69
N PRO A 1055 0.62 5.27 -10.52
CA PRO A 1055 0.44 3.82 -10.46
C PRO A 1055 -0.92 3.35 -10.98
N GLY A 1056 -0.97 2.16 -11.60
CA GLY A 1056 -2.22 1.51 -12.00
C GLY A 1056 -2.99 2.20 -13.14
N LEU A 1057 -2.28 2.88 -14.05
CA LEU A 1057 -2.92 3.47 -15.25
C LEU A 1057 -3.32 2.41 -16.28
N VAL A 1058 -2.49 1.39 -16.46
CA VAL A 1058 -2.79 0.21 -17.26
C VAL A 1058 -2.35 -0.99 -16.43
N GLN A 1059 -3.15 -2.04 -16.40
CA GLN A 1059 -2.83 -3.32 -15.78
C GLN A 1059 -3.28 -4.41 -16.73
N ILE A 1060 -2.43 -5.41 -16.95
CA ILE A 1060 -2.70 -6.52 -17.88
C ILE A 1060 -2.33 -7.83 -17.19
N SER A 1061 -3.21 -8.82 -17.23
CA SER A 1061 -2.91 -10.22 -16.91
C SER A 1061 -3.12 -11.10 -18.15
N ILE A 1062 -2.36 -12.19 -18.23
CA ILE A 1062 -2.51 -13.23 -19.26
C ILE A 1062 -2.69 -14.56 -18.53
N ASP A 1063 -3.82 -15.22 -18.78
CA ASP A 1063 -4.06 -16.62 -18.42
C ASP A 1063 -4.26 -17.44 -19.70
N ASN A 1064 -3.21 -18.14 -20.08
CA ASN A 1064 -3.14 -19.04 -21.23
C ASN A 1064 -3.77 -20.42 -20.99
N SER A 1065 -4.44 -20.65 -19.85
CA SER A 1065 -4.97 -21.98 -19.52
C SER A 1065 -6.20 -22.40 -20.35
N ASN A 1066 -6.63 -21.56 -21.30
CA ASN A 1066 -7.77 -21.84 -22.16
C ASN A 1066 -7.52 -23.05 -23.08
N VAL A 1067 -8.33 -24.10 -22.95
CA VAL A 1067 -8.28 -25.31 -23.81
C VAL A 1067 -9.54 -25.50 -24.68
N ALA A 1068 -10.43 -24.51 -24.70
CA ALA A 1068 -11.71 -24.55 -25.38
C ALA A 1068 -11.81 -23.35 -26.34
N GLY A 1069 -12.71 -23.39 -27.31
CA GLY A 1069 -12.87 -22.26 -28.23
C GLY A 1069 -12.84 -22.65 -29.71
N VAL A 1070 -12.24 -21.79 -30.54
CA VAL A 1070 -12.11 -21.98 -31.98
C VAL A 1070 -10.96 -22.91 -32.37
N THR A 1071 -11.30 -24.18 -32.56
CA THR A 1071 -10.34 -25.21 -33.02
C THR A 1071 -9.80 -25.00 -34.45
N ASP A 1072 -8.74 -25.73 -34.79
CA ASP A 1072 -8.14 -25.84 -36.13
C ASP A 1072 -9.06 -26.30 -37.26
N THR A 1073 -10.22 -26.88 -36.93
CA THR A 1073 -11.11 -27.54 -37.87
C THR A 1073 -12.56 -27.08 -37.79
N THR A 1074 -12.97 -26.40 -36.71
CA THR A 1074 -14.33 -25.91 -36.47
C THR A 1074 -14.37 -24.63 -35.64
N ALA A 1075 -15.10 -23.61 -36.13
CA ALA A 1075 -15.47 -22.45 -35.32
C ALA A 1075 -16.83 -22.71 -34.64
N ASP A 1076 -16.80 -23.29 -33.44
CA ASP A 1076 -18.00 -23.42 -32.62
C ASP A 1076 -18.20 -22.13 -31.82
N SER A 1077 -19.07 -21.24 -32.33
CA SER A 1077 -19.36 -19.96 -31.67
C SER A 1077 -19.93 -20.12 -30.26
N ALA A 1078 -20.56 -21.25 -29.91
CA ALA A 1078 -21.03 -21.50 -28.55
C ALA A 1078 -19.88 -21.90 -27.62
N ALA A 1079 -18.88 -22.64 -28.13
CA ALA A 1079 -17.66 -22.96 -27.41
C ALA A 1079 -16.81 -21.71 -27.19
N ALA A 1080 -16.62 -20.90 -28.24
CA ALA A 1080 -15.87 -19.64 -28.19
C ALA A 1080 -16.51 -18.62 -27.21
N ALA A 1081 -17.83 -18.49 -27.17
CA ALA A 1081 -18.52 -17.64 -26.17
C ALA A 1081 -18.41 -18.15 -24.71
N ALA A 1082 -18.06 -19.43 -24.51
CA ALA A 1082 -17.93 -20.04 -23.19
C ALA A 1082 -16.50 -19.98 -22.61
N VAL A 1083 -15.55 -19.46 -23.38
CA VAL A 1083 -14.15 -19.28 -22.94
C VAL A 1083 -14.06 -18.20 -21.87
N ASN A 1084 -13.38 -18.52 -20.77
CA ASN A 1084 -13.33 -17.73 -19.55
C ASN A 1084 -11.89 -17.47 -19.05
N THR A 1085 -10.87 -17.87 -19.80
CA THR A 1085 -9.46 -17.55 -19.52
C THR A 1085 -8.87 -16.86 -20.75
N GLY A 1086 -7.94 -15.94 -20.54
CA GLY A 1086 -7.28 -15.23 -21.63
C GLY A 1086 -6.59 -13.94 -21.18
N ILE A 1087 -6.79 -12.86 -21.92
CA ILE A 1087 -6.13 -11.57 -21.65
C ILE A 1087 -7.12 -10.65 -20.96
N GLU A 1088 -6.76 -10.14 -19.79
CA GLU A 1088 -7.58 -9.22 -19.04
C GLU A 1088 -6.86 -7.89 -18.84
N LEU A 1089 -7.53 -6.79 -19.19
CA LEU A 1089 -6.98 -5.45 -19.12
C LEU A 1089 -7.83 -4.57 -18.20
N CYS A 1090 -7.16 -3.78 -17.36
CA CYS A 1090 -7.73 -2.61 -16.70
C CYS A 1090 -6.99 -1.37 -17.19
N ILE A 1091 -7.70 -0.46 -17.86
CA ILE A 1091 -7.13 0.75 -18.43
C ILE A 1091 -7.84 1.96 -17.82
N ASP A 1092 -7.07 2.95 -17.39
CA ASP A 1092 -7.61 4.24 -16.98
C ASP A 1092 -8.21 4.98 -18.20
N LEU A 1093 -9.48 5.37 -18.11
CA LEU A 1093 -10.20 6.03 -19.18
C LEU A 1093 -9.59 7.41 -19.51
N ASP A 1094 -8.99 8.09 -18.52
CA ASP A 1094 -8.26 9.33 -18.76
C ASP A 1094 -6.95 9.06 -19.53
N GLU A 1095 -6.34 7.87 -19.36
CA GLU A 1095 -5.13 7.45 -20.08
C GLU A 1095 -5.43 7.09 -21.53
N LEU A 1096 -6.58 6.46 -21.80
CA LEU A 1096 -7.07 6.35 -23.17
C LEU A 1096 -7.43 7.73 -23.73
N GLY A 1097 -7.78 8.71 -22.88
CA GLY A 1097 -8.25 10.03 -23.28
C GLY A 1097 -9.71 10.03 -23.73
N TRP A 1098 -10.51 9.09 -23.22
CA TRP A 1098 -11.93 9.01 -23.47
C TRP A 1098 -12.70 9.96 -22.54
N ASP A 1099 -13.53 10.83 -23.12
CA ASP A 1099 -14.26 11.86 -22.36
C ASP A 1099 -15.74 11.51 -22.11
N GLY A 1100 -16.14 10.29 -22.44
CA GLY A 1100 -17.53 9.82 -22.32
C GLY A 1100 -18.49 10.30 -23.40
N SER A 1101 -18.02 11.05 -24.41
CA SER A 1101 -18.91 11.70 -25.39
C SER A 1101 -18.97 11.02 -26.77
N GLN A 1102 -17.95 10.24 -27.12
CA GLN A 1102 -17.93 9.42 -28.34
C GLN A 1102 -17.94 7.91 -28.01
N ASP A 1103 -18.22 7.11 -29.02
CA ASP A 1103 -18.08 5.67 -28.91
C ASP A 1103 -16.61 5.31 -28.66
N LEU A 1104 -16.39 4.36 -27.76
CA LEU A 1104 -15.08 3.76 -27.52
C LEU A 1104 -14.97 2.53 -28.42
N LYS A 1105 -14.15 2.60 -29.47
CA LYS A 1105 -13.98 1.49 -30.42
C LYS A 1105 -12.64 0.82 -30.22
N MET A 1106 -12.60 -0.50 -30.41
CA MET A 1106 -11.39 -1.30 -30.33
C MET A 1106 -11.26 -2.21 -31.54
N GLY A 1107 -10.17 -2.06 -32.28
CA GLY A 1107 -9.73 -3.00 -33.31
C GLY A 1107 -8.56 -3.82 -32.77
N GLY A 1108 -8.37 -5.04 -33.26
CA GLY A 1108 -7.21 -5.82 -32.82
C GLY A 1108 -7.06 -7.16 -33.52
N TRP A 1109 -5.84 -7.69 -33.52
CA TRP A 1109 -5.47 -8.93 -34.19
C TRP A 1109 -4.16 -9.51 -33.66
N ILE A 1110 -3.95 -10.79 -33.90
CA ILE A 1110 -2.67 -11.47 -33.62
C ILE A 1110 -1.73 -11.31 -34.81
N ALA A 1111 -0.48 -10.93 -34.55
CA ALA A 1111 0.62 -10.92 -35.50
C ALA A 1111 1.78 -11.78 -34.98
N ASN A 1112 2.59 -12.35 -35.87
CA ASN A 1112 3.77 -13.10 -35.45
C ASN A 1112 4.93 -12.16 -35.05
N ASP A 1113 5.97 -12.70 -34.40
CA ASP A 1113 7.08 -11.91 -33.82
C ASP A 1113 7.64 -10.83 -34.78
N GLY A 1114 7.83 -11.16 -36.05
CA GLY A 1114 8.37 -10.25 -37.06
C GLY A 1114 7.34 -9.54 -37.97
N PHE A 1115 6.05 -9.52 -37.63
CA PHE A 1115 4.98 -8.88 -38.42
C PHE A 1115 4.93 -9.35 -39.89
N TRP A 1116 5.31 -10.59 -40.14
CA TRP A 1116 5.36 -11.17 -41.48
C TRP A 1116 3.97 -11.57 -42.01
N PHE A 1117 2.99 -11.76 -41.12
CA PHE A 1117 1.58 -12.01 -41.45
C PHE A 1117 0.66 -11.62 -40.27
N ILE A 1118 -0.61 -11.33 -40.57
CA ILE A 1118 -1.68 -11.11 -39.58
C ILE A 1118 -2.58 -12.36 -39.55
N SER A 1119 -2.89 -12.84 -38.36
CA SER A 1119 -3.79 -13.97 -38.17
C SER A 1119 -5.19 -13.66 -38.73
N ASN A 1120 -5.93 -14.69 -39.14
CA ASN A 1120 -7.35 -14.54 -39.48
C ASN A 1120 -8.23 -14.22 -38.24
N GLN A 1121 -7.63 -14.17 -37.05
CA GLN A 1121 -8.22 -13.78 -35.79
C GLN A 1121 -8.21 -12.24 -35.62
N VAL A 1122 -9.26 -11.58 -36.11
CA VAL A 1122 -9.42 -10.11 -36.09
C VAL A 1122 -10.69 -9.73 -35.35
N LEU A 1123 -10.60 -8.79 -34.39
CA LEU A 1123 -11.76 -8.22 -33.69
C LEU A 1123 -12.71 -7.54 -34.69
N GLY A 1124 -14.01 -7.68 -34.49
CA GLY A 1124 -15.04 -7.27 -35.48
C GLY A 1124 -15.27 -8.32 -36.58
N GLY A 1125 -14.31 -9.24 -36.75
CA GLY A 1125 -14.41 -10.41 -37.60
C GLY A 1125 -14.09 -10.14 -39.07
N ILE A 1126 -13.89 -11.24 -39.79
CA ILE A 1126 -13.70 -11.29 -41.24
C ILE A 1126 -14.60 -12.41 -41.82
N PRO A 1127 -14.84 -12.45 -43.15
CA PRO A 1127 -15.73 -13.44 -43.74
C PRO A 1127 -15.37 -14.89 -43.38
N ASP A 1128 -16.38 -15.73 -43.16
CA ASP A 1128 -16.19 -17.13 -42.74
C ASP A 1128 -15.22 -17.91 -43.63
N ASN A 1129 -14.34 -18.70 -43.02
CA ASN A 1129 -13.29 -19.50 -43.65
C ASN A 1129 -12.19 -18.67 -44.36
N SER A 1130 -11.99 -17.43 -43.94
CA SER A 1130 -10.86 -16.63 -44.41
C SER A 1130 -9.52 -17.19 -43.91
N GLU A 1131 -8.52 -17.24 -44.80
CA GLU A 1131 -7.13 -17.54 -44.43
C GLU A 1131 -6.49 -16.33 -43.71
N ASN A 1132 -5.30 -16.53 -43.13
CA ASN A 1132 -4.49 -15.44 -42.58
C ASN A 1132 -4.28 -14.31 -43.60
N ILE A 1133 -4.29 -13.08 -43.10
CA ILE A 1133 -4.24 -11.87 -43.91
C ILE A 1133 -2.78 -11.43 -44.08
N GLY A 1134 -2.39 -11.08 -45.30
CA GLY A 1134 -1.07 -10.50 -45.59
C GLY A 1134 0.02 -11.54 -45.88
N ASN A 1135 -0.24 -12.50 -46.77
CA ASN A 1135 0.83 -13.37 -47.31
C ASN A 1135 1.88 -12.52 -48.05
N ARG A 1136 3.17 -12.92 -48.01
CA ARG A 1136 4.26 -12.29 -48.78
C ARG A 1136 3.78 -11.95 -50.18
N ASP A 1137 3.68 -10.66 -50.46
CA ASP A 1137 3.34 -10.20 -51.78
C ASP A 1137 4.53 -10.49 -52.76
N SER A 1138 4.39 -10.11 -54.03
CA SER A 1138 5.37 -10.39 -55.08
C SER A 1138 6.60 -9.46 -55.11
N ASP A 1139 6.67 -8.44 -54.26
CA ASP A 1139 7.80 -7.49 -54.17
C ASP A 1139 8.63 -7.58 -52.87
N GLU A 1140 8.31 -8.57 -52.02
CA GLU A 1140 9.02 -8.91 -50.77
C GLU A 1140 8.79 -7.93 -49.60
N ASP A 1141 7.80 -7.05 -49.65
CA ASP A 1141 7.28 -6.36 -48.47
C ASP A 1141 6.05 -7.07 -47.86
N GLY A 1142 5.90 -7.00 -46.53
CA GLY A 1142 4.98 -7.82 -45.73
C GLY A 1142 3.58 -7.22 -45.60
N THR A 1143 3.07 -7.12 -44.37
CA THR A 1143 1.77 -6.54 -43.96
C THR A 1143 1.53 -5.07 -44.37
N ASN A 1144 2.45 -4.45 -45.10
CA ASN A 1144 2.58 -3.01 -45.30
C ASN A 1144 1.57 -2.39 -46.31
N ASP A 1145 0.61 -3.17 -46.82
CA ASP A 1145 -0.34 -2.76 -47.86
C ASP A 1145 -1.79 -3.26 -47.58
N LEU A 1146 -2.10 -3.66 -46.35
CA LEU A 1146 -3.43 -4.13 -45.97
C LEU A 1146 -4.45 -2.99 -45.91
N ASP A 1147 -5.60 -3.15 -46.58
CA ASP A 1147 -6.73 -2.22 -46.49
C ASP A 1147 -7.99 -2.93 -46.00
N PHE A 1148 -8.39 -2.66 -44.76
CA PHE A 1148 -9.58 -3.23 -44.13
C PHE A 1148 -10.88 -2.79 -44.82
N ASN A 1149 -10.92 -1.64 -45.49
CA ASN A 1149 -12.10 -1.23 -46.27
C ASN A 1149 -12.42 -2.18 -47.44
N MET A 1150 -11.48 -3.06 -47.81
CA MET A 1150 -11.65 -4.08 -48.85
C MET A 1150 -12.18 -5.40 -48.30
N ILE A 1151 -12.31 -5.54 -46.99
CA ILE A 1151 -12.88 -6.69 -46.29
C ILE A 1151 -14.32 -6.37 -45.91
N ALA A 1152 -15.21 -7.37 -45.99
CA ALA A 1152 -16.62 -7.16 -45.68
C ALA A 1152 -16.84 -7.17 -44.16
N GLY A 1153 -17.58 -6.18 -43.65
CA GLY A 1153 -17.82 -5.98 -42.22
C GLY A 1153 -16.84 -4.98 -41.62
N ASN A 1154 -17.07 -4.57 -40.38
CA ASN A 1154 -16.15 -3.71 -39.63
C ASN A 1154 -15.15 -4.59 -38.88
N GLN A 1155 -13.85 -4.33 -38.98
CA GLN A 1155 -12.77 -5.01 -38.25
C GLN A 1155 -12.44 -4.29 -36.93
N TYR A 1156 -13.47 -3.77 -36.28
CA TYR A 1156 -13.43 -3.21 -34.93
C TYR A 1156 -14.74 -3.54 -34.20
N ILE A 1157 -14.69 -3.53 -32.87
CA ILE A 1157 -15.84 -3.66 -31.98
C ILE A 1157 -16.10 -2.35 -31.26
N ASN A 1158 -17.37 -2.06 -30.99
CA ASN A 1158 -17.78 -0.88 -30.24
C ASN A 1158 -17.99 -1.28 -28.77
N LEU A 1159 -17.19 -0.74 -27.86
CA LEU A 1159 -17.18 -1.12 -26.45
C LEU A 1159 -18.25 -0.39 -25.61
N THR A 1160 -18.68 0.79 -26.06
CA THR A 1160 -19.71 1.60 -25.38
C THR A 1160 -21.12 1.33 -25.89
N ASN A 1161 -21.24 1.06 -27.19
CA ASN A 1161 -22.49 0.71 -27.85
C ASN A 1161 -22.24 -0.47 -28.78
N PRO A 1162 -21.97 -1.67 -28.22
CA PRO A 1162 -21.75 -2.85 -29.04
C PRO A 1162 -22.95 -3.04 -29.97
N ASP A 1163 -22.69 -3.21 -31.26
CA ASP A 1163 -23.62 -3.93 -32.12
C ASP A 1163 -23.63 -5.36 -31.59
N VAL A 1164 -24.36 -5.57 -30.50
CA VAL A 1164 -24.75 -6.90 -30.07
C VAL A 1164 -25.51 -7.41 -31.27
N GLY A 1165 -24.86 -8.25 -32.07
CA GLY A 1165 -25.52 -9.05 -33.07
C GLY A 1165 -26.54 -9.87 -32.30
N ASN A 1166 -27.71 -9.28 -32.10
CA ASN A 1166 -28.78 -9.83 -31.30
C ASN A 1166 -29.25 -11.03 -32.08
N PRO A 1167 -28.90 -12.29 -31.72
CA PRO A 1167 -29.63 -13.38 -32.27
C PRO A 1167 -30.85 -13.41 -31.35
N CYS A 1168 -31.82 -12.57 -31.64
CA CYS A 1168 -33.11 -13.15 -31.79
C CYS A 1168 -33.14 -13.63 -33.24
N PRO A 1169 -32.63 -14.84 -33.57
CA PRO A 1169 -32.62 -15.30 -34.95
C PRO A 1169 -34.00 -15.22 -35.62
N PRO A 1170 -35.15 -15.36 -34.89
CA PRO A 1170 -36.44 -15.16 -35.51
C PRO A 1170 -36.87 -13.69 -35.70
N ASP A 1171 -36.12 -12.67 -35.26
CA ASP A 1171 -36.38 -11.24 -35.51
C ASP A 1171 -35.77 -10.82 -36.88
N PHE A 1172 -36.48 -11.16 -37.94
CA PHE A 1172 -36.05 -10.86 -39.32
C PHE A 1172 -36.23 -9.39 -39.73
N THR A 1173 -36.84 -8.59 -38.86
CA THR A 1173 -37.09 -7.16 -39.11
C THR A 1173 -36.12 -6.26 -38.34
N GLY A 1174 -35.44 -6.80 -37.33
CA GLY A 1174 -34.44 -6.11 -36.51
C GLY A 1174 -35.05 -5.07 -35.57
N GLU A 1175 -36.33 -5.24 -35.23
CA GLU A 1175 -37.11 -4.27 -34.45
C GLU A 1175 -37.29 -4.64 -32.98
N GLY A 1176 -36.81 -5.84 -32.58
CA GLY A 1176 -36.77 -6.33 -31.21
C GLY A 1176 -38.06 -7.00 -30.71
N ASP A 1177 -39.14 -7.03 -31.51
CA ASP A 1177 -40.45 -7.56 -31.14
C ASP A 1177 -40.87 -8.70 -32.08
N LEU A 1178 -40.88 -9.97 -31.61
CA LEU A 1178 -41.35 -11.09 -32.43
C LEU A 1178 -42.84 -11.01 -32.75
N ASN A 1179 -43.13 -10.77 -34.01
CA ASN A 1179 -44.49 -10.62 -34.49
C ASN A 1179 -44.68 -11.23 -35.89
N PHE A 1180 -45.87 -11.06 -36.46
CA PHE A 1180 -46.19 -11.66 -37.76
C PHE A 1180 -45.31 -11.10 -38.91
N LEU A 1181 -44.74 -9.91 -38.75
CA LEU A 1181 -43.88 -9.29 -39.75
C LEU A 1181 -42.57 -10.06 -39.91
N ASP A 1182 -41.99 -10.60 -38.85
CA ASP A 1182 -40.79 -11.43 -38.92
C ASP A 1182 -41.02 -12.74 -39.64
N VAL A 1183 -42.16 -13.39 -39.36
CA VAL A 1183 -42.59 -14.60 -40.09
C VAL A 1183 -42.76 -14.28 -41.58
N SER A 1184 -43.32 -13.11 -41.90
CA SER A 1184 -43.47 -12.67 -43.29
C SER A 1184 -42.12 -12.37 -43.96
N ALA A 1185 -41.17 -11.79 -43.22
CA ALA A 1185 -39.83 -11.45 -43.72
C ALA A 1185 -38.98 -12.71 -43.95
N PHE A 1186 -38.99 -13.66 -43.00
CA PHE A 1186 -38.36 -14.97 -43.17
C PHE A 1186 -38.93 -15.73 -44.37
N LEU A 1187 -40.25 -15.78 -44.55
CA LEU A 1187 -40.85 -16.46 -45.70
C LEU A 1187 -40.50 -15.78 -47.04
N ALA A 1188 -40.25 -14.47 -47.03
CA ALA A 1188 -39.78 -13.75 -48.21
C ALA A 1188 -38.33 -14.13 -48.54
N ALA A 1189 -37.45 -14.13 -47.53
CA ALA A 1189 -36.05 -14.53 -47.62
C ALA A 1189 -35.91 -16.00 -48.06
N PHE A 1190 -36.72 -16.89 -47.50
CA PHE A 1190 -36.76 -18.31 -47.86
C PHE A 1190 -37.23 -18.51 -49.31
N ALA A 1191 -38.20 -17.73 -49.77
CA ALA A 1191 -38.67 -17.79 -51.16
C ALA A 1191 -37.65 -17.23 -52.17
N SER A 1192 -36.78 -16.32 -51.75
CA SER A 1192 -35.68 -15.78 -52.56
C SER A 1192 -34.39 -16.58 -52.47
N MET A 1193 -34.32 -17.64 -51.66
CA MET A 1193 -33.08 -18.36 -51.34
C MET A 1193 -31.98 -17.41 -50.84
N ASP A 1194 -32.39 -16.45 -50.02
CA ASP A 1194 -31.47 -15.52 -49.35
C ASP A 1194 -30.70 -16.30 -48.27
N PRO A 1195 -29.36 -16.18 -48.18
CA PRO A 1195 -28.55 -16.85 -47.15
C PRO A 1195 -29.09 -16.68 -45.73
N ALA A 1196 -29.74 -15.56 -45.41
CA ALA A 1196 -30.36 -15.33 -44.11
C ALA A 1196 -31.44 -16.39 -43.76
N ALA A 1197 -32.06 -17.03 -44.75
CA ALA A 1197 -33.11 -18.02 -44.55
C ALA A 1197 -32.62 -19.47 -44.37
N ASP A 1198 -31.31 -19.71 -44.42
CA ASP A 1198 -30.69 -21.01 -44.08
C ASP A 1198 -30.57 -21.13 -42.55
N PHE A 1199 -31.72 -21.24 -41.91
CA PHE A 1199 -31.85 -21.16 -40.46
C PHE A 1199 -31.19 -22.33 -39.71
N THR A 1200 -30.83 -23.39 -40.43
CA THR A 1200 -30.12 -24.56 -39.91
C THR A 1200 -28.61 -24.54 -40.20
N GLY A 1201 -28.14 -23.60 -41.04
CA GLY A 1201 -26.73 -23.45 -41.40
C GLY A 1201 -26.17 -24.59 -42.25
N GLU A 1202 -27.03 -25.38 -42.92
CA GLU A 1202 -26.65 -26.60 -43.62
C GLU A 1202 -26.45 -26.40 -45.14
N GLY A 1203 -26.55 -25.16 -45.63
CA GLY A 1203 -26.36 -24.76 -47.01
C GLY A 1203 -27.52 -25.13 -47.94
N SER A 1204 -28.65 -25.60 -47.40
CA SER A 1204 -29.78 -26.14 -48.17
C SER A 1204 -31.14 -25.62 -47.71
N PHE A 1205 -31.71 -24.63 -48.41
CA PHE A 1205 -33.05 -24.09 -48.11
C PHE A 1205 -34.18 -25.12 -48.24
N ASN A 1206 -34.61 -25.70 -47.13
CA ASN A 1206 -35.59 -26.77 -47.11
C ASN A 1206 -36.58 -26.63 -45.92
N PHE A 1207 -37.44 -27.64 -45.75
CA PHE A 1207 -38.46 -27.60 -44.70
C PHE A 1207 -37.86 -27.55 -43.28
N LEU A 1208 -36.63 -28.02 -43.10
CA LEU A 1208 -35.92 -27.99 -41.83
C LEU A 1208 -35.63 -26.55 -41.38
N ASP A 1209 -35.26 -25.64 -42.28
CA ASP A 1209 -35.10 -24.20 -41.96
C ASP A 1209 -36.40 -23.56 -41.51
N VAL A 1210 -37.50 -23.87 -42.20
CA VAL A 1210 -38.84 -23.37 -41.83
C VAL A 1210 -39.26 -23.92 -40.47
N SER A 1211 -38.95 -25.19 -40.18
CA SER A 1211 -39.24 -25.82 -38.90
C SER A 1211 -38.36 -25.25 -37.77
N ALA A 1212 -37.10 -24.96 -38.04
CA ALA A 1212 -36.15 -24.37 -37.10
C ALA A 1212 -36.55 -22.92 -36.77
N PHE A 1213 -36.85 -22.11 -37.79
CA PHE A 1213 -37.36 -20.75 -37.62
C PHE A 1213 -38.63 -20.71 -36.78
N LEU A 1214 -39.64 -21.54 -37.08
CA LEU A 1214 -40.89 -21.56 -36.31
C LEU A 1214 -40.70 -22.05 -34.87
N SER A 1215 -39.73 -22.92 -34.63
CA SER A 1215 -39.40 -23.39 -33.28
C SER A 1215 -38.73 -22.29 -32.46
N ALA A 1216 -37.80 -21.55 -33.06
CA ALA A 1216 -37.16 -20.38 -32.44
C ALA A 1216 -38.17 -19.25 -32.20
N PHE A 1217 -39.01 -18.93 -33.19
CA PHE A 1217 -40.06 -17.90 -33.07
C PHE A 1217 -41.05 -18.21 -31.94
N ALA A 1218 -41.41 -19.49 -31.75
CA ALA A 1218 -42.30 -19.92 -30.67
C ALA A 1218 -41.63 -19.94 -29.29
N ALA A 1219 -40.30 -20.05 -29.23
CA ALA A 1219 -39.53 -20.00 -27.99
C ALA A 1219 -39.42 -18.58 -27.41
N GLY A 1220 -39.50 -17.55 -28.27
CA GLY A 1220 -39.34 -16.15 -27.87
C GLY A 1220 -37.89 -15.65 -27.99
N CYS A 1221 -37.68 -14.33 -27.99
CA CYS A 1221 -36.37 -13.74 -27.69
C CYS A 1221 -36.17 -13.67 -26.16
N PRO A 1222 -34.94 -13.72 -25.63
CA PRO A 1222 -34.62 -13.36 -24.26
C PRO A 1222 -35.15 -11.96 -23.87
#